data_AF-A0A3D3MDG2-F1
#
_entry.id   AF-A0A3D3MDG2-F1
#
_cell.length_a   1.000
_cell.length_b   1.000
_cell.length_c   1.000
_cell.angle_alpha   90.00
_cell.angle_beta   90.00
_cell.angle_gamma   90.00
#
_symmetry.space_group_name_H-M   'P 1'
#
loop_
_entity.id
_entity.type
_entity.pdbx_description
1 polymer ?
#
loop_
_entity_poly.entity_id
_entity_poly.type
_entity_poly.pdbx_seq_one_letter_code
_entity_poly.pdbx_strand_id
1 'polypeptide(L)'
;MAKQGIYKISGNTKPKVGEQVTYKIDEWYPATPKEKRNPALVTWHLFKKVNGKFVPTTIKKVGISSFTFNSTAYKDIFRIEAYLHSPEGKAPMALEIQPQPSDVPRINKVELKYIDNTPGTVFSFMEKLVAEAKCMNLEGQYLQFTLWEDDAKDAGHHNKNLLIDSKKGKVINGTARAEFMLTQALMKKAMQGETNPQQLQFYVTVEYYSNKKHATNNVNINTPDELRTPTRQPQPQPQPQPQPQPQPQQPAPAPEQPIEPQTAHGQANNTQPATPPVTGGVSPATVNPVKTEDLLDAYFAKKEYTKQTGEEDGTHTYTFGGSKSGNKTATAEEKNKVAQTILGKIKDSLKSQKKYTTLEVIAATLTAEAYGKDTVNQKTVTFKTFKLGADFKKVDSAPLDDKLYLVARTMLLDGKQVTISIKEKDGIIKGTADAALPVLEITEEQMAQKTPAGQAVPGTEKTVFSGTVKDNMVKIPIHLRPKSEEELKHWKDKISKGKEDGTYTYTFGSATNIDNETKKTSIAKIILNNAKKGNAKNPKIENGKTSSEEEIKKALAIKNYQAGDTITFKLLKKVPEFLYLHAKAQGEKQYDKKFLNKEGAYFQIGRGKCPRCSALTSEEIKGVFPSLSDENIIEEMIDSFNKYCEDFKVNTCTLKAHFFAQAKQESGDRLTPAFKGETMDYTVAGLKNTGFMNVSSGYLFGRKTGIQMAEELGRPTSNSPGLTLEQQIKVANFVYGLDPKAATLGNKAPANNQSLSENDNEGWRYRGRGMLQITGKDNYTKIEKHVNEVLKSNVLNIKDGRRNSEIFTLTEALLTGLGDWHMHKMYVPAEAGVTKEACLGVIKIINSATKSKTKRIAHLIGGTWYENDDERKRSFDIDFKDSMAAIFRVSECNQEEASIEEACTEDCSQCFNYADVWENPEISNDNGGKNNNRFGFNSSRGHKGIDIVSGPQYKDVHSLMCGEVTAVVNSFKTNEYRSKSLGNTLMIKSKDKNGQTVFILYCHLDKIYVKKGDKVRHGQKVALSGSTGNASSDEFPNGVRGKGINKKFWHVHIEAATKGDGANNFLNLGSYRIKAEDYMKTKFDNNGNPIK
;
A
#
# COMPACT_ATOMS: atom_id res chain seq x y z
N MET A 1 75.02 -1.97 -43.89
CA MET A 1 75.24 -1.14 -42.68
C MET A 1 75.03 -2.00 -41.44
N ALA A 2 75.88 -1.86 -40.42
CA ALA A 2 75.71 -2.59 -39.16
C ALA A 2 74.42 -2.15 -38.45
N LYS A 3 73.68 -3.09 -37.86
CA LYS A 3 72.36 -2.83 -37.28
C LYS A 3 72.45 -1.95 -36.03
N GLN A 4 71.58 -0.94 -35.93
CA GLN A 4 71.54 0.02 -34.82
C GLN A 4 70.15 -0.02 -34.16
N GLY A 5 70.08 0.13 -32.83
CA GLY A 5 68.83 0.06 -32.06
C GLY A 5 68.94 -0.80 -30.80
N ILE A 6 67.79 -1.30 -30.33
CA ILE A 6 67.67 -2.16 -29.15
C ILE A 6 67.97 -3.60 -29.53
N TYR A 7 68.83 -4.27 -28.77
CA TYR A 7 69.15 -5.68 -28.98
C TYR A 7 68.38 -6.59 -28.03
N LYS A 8 68.19 -6.20 -26.76
CA LYS A 8 67.58 -7.08 -25.76
C LYS A 8 66.73 -6.33 -24.75
N ILE A 9 65.58 -6.91 -24.43
CA ILE A 9 64.68 -6.43 -23.37
C ILE A 9 64.34 -7.55 -22.38
N SER A 10 64.04 -7.16 -21.15
CA SER A 10 63.58 -8.06 -20.08
C SER A 10 62.38 -7.48 -19.31
N GLY A 11 61.65 -8.37 -18.63
CA GLY A 11 60.56 -8.01 -17.72
C GLY A 11 59.60 -9.17 -17.50
N ASN A 12 58.54 -8.93 -16.72
CA ASN A 12 57.61 -9.98 -16.31
C ASN A 12 56.78 -10.50 -17.50
N THR A 13 56.97 -11.76 -17.88
CA THR A 13 56.22 -12.43 -18.97
C THR A 13 54.87 -13.00 -18.53
N LYS A 14 54.57 -13.01 -17.22
CA LYS A 14 53.29 -13.46 -16.65
C LYS A 14 52.71 -12.43 -15.66
N PRO A 15 52.39 -11.20 -16.09
CA PRO A 15 51.85 -10.16 -15.21
C PRO A 15 50.42 -10.48 -14.79
N LYS A 16 50.02 -10.12 -13.57
CA LYS A 16 48.61 -10.23 -13.17
C LYS A 16 47.79 -9.11 -13.81
N VAL A 17 46.57 -9.42 -14.26
CA VAL A 17 45.67 -8.41 -14.83
C VAL A 17 45.35 -7.32 -13.81
N GLY A 18 45.38 -6.07 -14.25
CA GLY A 18 45.15 -4.88 -13.44
C GLY A 18 46.38 -4.37 -12.66
N GLU A 19 47.52 -5.05 -12.69
CA GLU A 19 48.79 -4.55 -12.14
C GLU A 19 49.60 -3.83 -13.22
N GLN A 20 50.25 -2.71 -12.85
CA GLN A 20 51.20 -2.04 -13.72
C GLN A 20 52.55 -2.74 -13.63
N VAL A 21 53.10 -3.13 -14.79
CA VAL A 21 54.39 -3.79 -14.91
C VAL A 21 55.32 -3.00 -15.83
N THR A 22 56.61 -2.93 -15.50
CA THR A 22 57.60 -2.15 -16.23
C THR A 22 58.67 -3.07 -16.83
N TYR A 23 58.97 -2.87 -18.11
CA TYR A 23 59.98 -3.62 -18.86
C TYR A 23 61.26 -2.79 -19.03
N LYS A 24 62.40 -3.45 -19.24
CA LYS A 24 63.72 -2.82 -19.28
C LYS A 24 64.44 -3.14 -20.58
N ILE A 25 65.28 -2.22 -21.02
CA ILE A 25 66.26 -2.43 -22.10
C ILE A 25 67.53 -2.92 -21.43
N ASP A 26 67.96 -4.13 -21.77
CA ASP A 26 69.18 -4.71 -21.22
C ASP A 26 70.38 -4.35 -22.09
N GLU A 27 70.24 -4.46 -23.41
CA GLU A 27 71.34 -4.30 -24.35
C GLU A 27 70.92 -3.56 -25.63
N TRP A 28 71.85 -2.77 -26.17
CA TRP A 28 71.74 -2.08 -27.45
C TRP A 28 72.67 -2.75 -28.46
N TYR A 29 72.34 -2.69 -29.75
CA TYR A 29 73.25 -3.21 -30.77
C TYR A 29 74.61 -2.50 -30.69
N PRO A 30 75.75 -3.21 -30.84
CA PRO A 30 77.09 -2.61 -30.71
C PRO A 30 77.31 -1.38 -31.58
N ALA A 31 76.77 -1.39 -32.80
CA ALA A 31 76.89 -0.28 -33.75
C ALA A 31 76.01 0.94 -33.44
N THR A 32 75.18 0.91 -32.37
CA THR A 32 74.33 2.04 -31.95
C THR A 32 75.19 3.11 -31.24
N PRO A 33 75.31 4.34 -31.77
CA PRO A 33 76.12 5.41 -31.16
C PRO A 33 75.67 5.70 -29.73
N LYS A 34 76.61 6.00 -28.82
CA LYS A 34 76.30 6.23 -27.40
C LYS A 34 75.32 7.39 -27.22
N GLU A 35 75.44 8.47 -28.00
CA GLU A 35 74.51 9.61 -27.92
C GLU A 35 73.06 9.24 -28.30
N LYS A 36 72.86 8.16 -29.07
CA LYS A 36 71.53 7.69 -29.49
C LYS A 36 70.92 6.65 -28.56
N ARG A 37 71.64 6.19 -27.53
CA ARG A 37 71.15 5.19 -26.55
C ARG A 37 70.33 5.86 -25.45
N ASN A 38 69.29 6.58 -25.83
CA ASN A 38 68.39 7.25 -24.90
C ASN A 38 67.07 6.47 -24.75
N PRO A 39 66.80 5.84 -23.58
CA PRO A 39 65.55 5.12 -23.34
C PRO A 39 64.28 5.96 -23.56
N ALA A 40 64.35 7.28 -23.35
CA ALA A 40 63.21 8.18 -23.56
C ALA A 40 62.75 8.28 -25.03
N LEU A 41 63.63 7.92 -25.97
CA LEU A 41 63.34 7.91 -27.41
C LEU A 41 62.89 6.53 -27.92
N VAL A 42 62.90 5.52 -27.05
CA VAL A 42 62.58 4.14 -27.44
C VAL A 42 61.07 3.95 -27.50
N THR A 43 60.61 3.37 -28.61
CA THR A 43 59.22 3.01 -28.77
C THR A 43 58.97 1.60 -28.22
N TRP A 44 58.05 1.50 -27.26
CA TRP A 44 57.49 0.26 -26.74
C TRP A 44 56.12 0.00 -27.39
N HIS A 45 55.98 -1.13 -28.08
CA HIS A 45 54.77 -1.47 -28.84
C HIS A 45 54.24 -2.83 -28.40
N LEU A 46 52.94 -2.89 -28.11
CA LEU A 46 52.23 -4.13 -27.77
C LEU A 46 51.55 -4.73 -29.02
N PHE A 47 51.70 -6.03 -29.19
CA PHE A 47 51.08 -6.85 -30.22
C PHE A 47 50.19 -7.91 -29.55
N LYS A 48 49.10 -8.31 -30.21
CA LYS A 48 48.21 -9.39 -29.74
C LYS A 48 48.29 -10.58 -30.70
N LYS A 49 48.30 -11.81 -30.17
CA LYS A 49 48.27 -13.03 -30.99
C LYS A 49 46.85 -13.28 -31.48
N VAL A 50 46.66 -13.30 -32.80
CA VAL A 50 45.40 -13.62 -33.47
C VAL A 50 45.69 -14.66 -34.54
N ASN A 51 45.00 -15.81 -34.50
CA ASN A 51 45.21 -16.94 -35.41
C ASN A 51 46.68 -17.36 -35.55
N GLY A 52 47.41 -17.41 -34.42
CA GLY A 52 48.81 -17.83 -34.37
C GLY A 52 49.84 -16.76 -34.75
N LYS A 53 49.43 -15.60 -35.30
CA LYS A 53 50.34 -14.50 -35.67
C LYS A 53 50.17 -13.29 -34.75
N PHE A 54 51.26 -12.58 -34.46
CA PHE A 54 51.20 -11.34 -33.68
C PHE A 54 50.85 -10.15 -34.58
N VAL A 55 49.72 -9.52 -34.28
CA VAL A 55 49.26 -8.31 -34.97
C VAL A 55 49.45 -7.08 -34.06
N PRO A 56 49.85 -5.92 -34.61
CA PRO A 56 50.07 -4.72 -33.81
C PRO A 56 48.77 -4.24 -33.19
N THR A 57 48.82 -3.86 -31.91
CA THR A 57 47.71 -3.13 -31.27
C THR A 57 47.89 -1.63 -31.46
N THR A 58 46.87 -0.86 -31.09
CA THR A 58 46.94 0.61 -31.02
C THR A 58 47.85 1.11 -29.87
N ILE A 59 48.33 0.23 -28.98
CA ILE A 59 49.13 0.61 -27.82
C ILE A 59 50.62 0.66 -28.19
N LYS A 60 51.07 1.87 -28.55
CA LYS A 60 52.46 2.21 -28.86
C LYS A 60 52.88 3.43 -28.03
N LYS A 61 53.94 3.31 -27.24
CA LYS A 61 54.40 4.33 -26.29
C LYS A 61 55.85 4.68 -26.54
N VAL A 62 56.22 5.96 -26.52
CA VAL A 62 57.62 6.40 -26.62
C VAL A 62 58.12 6.76 -25.23
N GLY A 63 59.28 6.22 -24.84
CA GLY A 63 59.92 6.48 -23.54
C GLY A 63 59.27 5.83 -22.32
N ILE A 64 58.06 5.29 -22.45
CA ILE A 64 57.30 4.70 -21.35
C ILE A 64 57.28 3.17 -21.49
N SER A 65 58.05 2.49 -20.65
CA SER A 65 58.18 1.02 -20.67
C SER A 65 57.20 0.28 -19.76
N SER A 66 56.19 0.97 -19.21
CA SER A 66 55.18 0.37 -18.32
C SER A 66 53.87 0.04 -19.04
N PHE A 67 53.28 -1.11 -18.68
CA PHE A 67 52.04 -1.65 -19.25
C PHE A 67 51.12 -2.17 -18.14
N THR A 68 49.81 -2.05 -18.35
CA THR A 68 48.78 -2.62 -17.47
C THR A 68 47.79 -3.40 -18.34
N PHE A 69 47.53 -4.66 -17.99
CA PHE A 69 46.65 -5.53 -18.76
C PHE A 69 45.23 -5.51 -18.16
N ASN A 70 44.19 -5.48 -19.00
CA ASN A 70 42.80 -5.42 -18.55
C ASN A 70 42.30 -6.78 -18.02
N SER A 71 41.11 -6.81 -17.43
CA SER A 71 40.55 -7.98 -16.73
C SER A 71 40.33 -9.22 -17.60
N THR A 72 40.24 -9.08 -18.92
CA THR A 72 40.06 -10.21 -19.85
C THR A 72 41.34 -10.59 -20.59
N ALA A 73 42.40 -9.78 -20.48
CA ALA A 73 43.67 -9.99 -21.16
C ALA A 73 44.37 -11.30 -20.77
N TYR A 74 44.05 -11.91 -19.61
CA TYR A 74 44.57 -13.22 -19.25
C TYR A 74 44.13 -14.35 -20.19
N LYS A 75 43.10 -14.11 -21.01
CA LYS A 75 42.60 -15.05 -22.02
C LYS A 75 43.38 -14.99 -23.34
N ASP A 76 44.24 -13.99 -23.49
CA ASP A 76 44.98 -13.71 -24.73
C ASP A 76 46.50 -13.80 -24.51
N ILE A 77 47.26 -13.98 -25.60
CA ILE A 77 48.73 -13.88 -25.61
C ILE A 77 49.13 -12.57 -26.28
N PHE A 78 50.07 -11.84 -25.68
CA PHE A 78 50.62 -10.60 -26.21
C PHE A 78 52.11 -10.70 -26.50
N ARG A 79 52.66 -9.74 -27.23
CA ARG A 79 54.10 -9.55 -27.42
C ARG A 79 54.46 -8.08 -27.24
N ILE A 80 55.46 -7.79 -26.42
CA ILE A 80 56.01 -6.45 -26.24
C ILE A 80 57.33 -6.36 -26.98
N GLU A 81 57.51 -5.30 -27.75
CA GLU A 81 58.75 -4.99 -28.45
C GLU A 81 59.22 -3.57 -28.15
N ALA A 82 60.53 -3.38 -28.02
CA ALA A 82 61.14 -2.07 -27.87
C ALA A 82 62.08 -1.79 -29.05
N TYR A 83 61.94 -0.64 -29.71
CA TYR A 83 62.75 -0.29 -30.88
C TYR A 83 62.90 1.23 -31.06
N LEU A 84 63.96 1.67 -31.73
CA LEU A 84 64.14 3.07 -32.14
C LEU A 84 63.48 3.40 -33.49
N HIS A 85 63.49 2.45 -34.43
CA HIS A 85 63.05 2.69 -35.81
C HIS A 85 61.85 1.81 -36.19
N SER A 86 61.99 0.48 -36.11
CA SER A 86 60.94 -0.49 -36.46
C SER A 86 60.99 -1.73 -35.57
N PRO A 87 59.85 -2.41 -35.33
CA PRO A 87 59.81 -3.67 -34.57
C PRO A 87 60.55 -4.78 -35.32
N GLU A 88 61.16 -5.70 -34.58
CA GLU A 88 62.00 -6.76 -35.15
C GLU A 88 61.32 -8.15 -35.12
N GLY A 89 60.25 -8.30 -34.34
CA GLY A 89 59.37 -9.45 -34.40
C GLY A 89 59.90 -10.76 -33.81
N LYS A 90 61.09 -10.76 -33.18
CA LYS A 90 61.72 -11.96 -32.61
C LYS A 90 62.50 -11.66 -31.32
N ALA A 91 62.71 -12.69 -30.51
CA ALA A 91 63.60 -12.63 -29.36
C ALA A 91 65.07 -12.44 -29.81
N PRO A 92 65.92 -11.74 -29.05
CA PRO A 92 65.67 -11.18 -27.71
C PRO A 92 65.09 -9.74 -27.67
N MET A 93 64.76 -9.13 -28.81
CA MET A 93 64.17 -7.78 -28.89
C MET A 93 62.66 -7.74 -28.57
N ALA A 94 62.04 -8.92 -28.41
CA ALA A 94 60.62 -9.11 -28.18
C ALA A 94 60.36 -10.07 -27.01
N LEU A 95 59.34 -9.80 -26.21
CA LEU A 95 58.88 -10.66 -25.11
C LEU A 95 57.44 -11.08 -25.33
N GLU A 96 57.16 -12.38 -25.35
CA GLU A 96 55.77 -12.89 -25.30
C GLU A 96 55.25 -12.87 -23.86
N ILE A 97 54.05 -12.33 -23.69
CA ILE A 97 53.42 -12.05 -22.40
C ILE A 97 52.09 -12.81 -22.31
N GLN A 98 51.93 -13.62 -21.27
CA GLN A 98 50.68 -14.30 -20.92
C GLN A 98 50.17 -13.78 -19.56
N PRO A 99 49.27 -12.77 -19.55
CA PRO A 99 48.73 -12.25 -18.31
C PRO A 99 48.02 -13.34 -17.50
N GLN A 100 48.03 -13.21 -16.19
CA GLN A 100 47.38 -14.11 -15.24
C GLN A 100 46.13 -13.46 -14.66
N PRO A 101 45.04 -14.21 -14.36
CA PRO A 101 43.88 -13.67 -13.66
C PRO A 101 44.28 -13.13 -12.27
N SER A 102 43.54 -12.13 -11.80
CA SER A 102 43.74 -11.51 -10.47
C SER A 102 42.55 -11.83 -9.58
N ASP A 103 42.79 -12.05 -8.28
CA ASP A 103 41.75 -12.51 -7.33
C ASP A 103 41.07 -11.37 -6.55
N VAL A 104 41.43 -10.10 -6.80
CA VAL A 104 40.94 -8.96 -6.02
C VAL A 104 39.82 -8.21 -6.76
N PRO A 105 38.57 -8.23 -6.27
CA PRO A 105 37.46 -7.47 -6.83
C PRO A 105 37.59 -5.98 -6.50
N ARG A 106 37.47 -5.09 -7.51
CA ARG A 106 37.52 -3.63 -7.29
C ARG A 106 36.75 -2.83 -8.35
N ILE A 107 36.30 -1.64 -7.94
CA ILE A 107 35.73 -0.62 -8.83
C ILE A 107 36.89 0.29 -9.27
N ASN A 108 37.18 0.35 -10.56
CA ASN A 108 38.31 1.11 -11.10
C ASN A 108 37.96 2.59 -11.32
N LYS A 109 36.76 2.86 -11.80
CA LYS A 109 36.31 4.22 -12.16
C LYS A 109 34.79 4.31 -12.06
N VAL A 110 34.27 5.48 -11.68
CA VAL A 110 32.85 5.81 -11.81
C VAL A 110 32.74 7.10 -12.61
N GLU A 111 31.79 7.15 -13.55
CA GLU A 111 31.56 8.29 -14.44
C GLU A 111 30.07 8.64 -14.52
N LEU A 112 29.79 9.92 -14.78
CA LEU A 112 28.43 10.43 -15.03
C LEU A 112 28.27 10.79 -16.51
N LYS A 113 27.15 10.39 -17.09
CA LYS A 113 26.85 10.53 -18.52
C LYS A 113 25.39 10.95 -18.71
N TYR A 114 25.11 11.58 -19.86
CA TYR A 114 23.74 11.69 -20.35
C TYR A 114 23.24 10.34 -20.88
N ILE A 115 21.94 10.24 -21.14
CA ILE A 115 21.32 9.00 -21.63
C ILE A 115 21.87 8.54 -22.99
N ASP A 116 22.37 9.49 -23.80
CA ASP A 116 23.03 9.24 -25.09
C ASP A 116 24.49 8.76 -24.96
N ASN A 117 24.98 8.57 -23.73
CA ASN A 117 26.33 8.13 -23.35
C ASN A 117 27.45 9.17 -23.52
N THR A 118 27.13 10.43 -23.80
CA THR A 118 28.13 11.51 -23.76
C THR A 118 28.50 11.86 -22.31
N PRO A 119 29.77 12.20 -22.01
CA PRO A 119 30.15 12.66 -20.68
C PRO A 119 29.40 13.95 -20.31
N GLY A 120 28.76 13.97 -19.14
CA GLY A 120 27.99 15.12 -18.70
C GLY A 120 28.66 15.83 -17.52
N THR A 121 28.82 17.14 -17.63
CA THR A 121 29.33 18.01 -16.55
C THR A 121 28.25 18.90 -15.95
N VAL A 122 27.15 19.12 -16.68
CA VAL A 122 25.99 19.94 -16.24
C VAL A 122 24.68 19.27 -16.65
N PHE A 123 23.78 18.98 -15.73
CA PHE A 123 22.51 18.30 -16.05
C PHE A 123 21.30 19.21 -15.81
N SER A 124 20.18 18.96 -16.50
CA SER A 124 18.88 19.56 -16.16
C SER A 124 18.13 18.67 -15.18
N PHE A 125 17.35 19.25 -14.26
CA PHE A 125 16.48 18.46 -13.38
C PHE A 125 15.43 17.62 -14.14
N MET A 126 15.12 17.99 -15.39
CA MET A 126 14.18 17.24 -16.23
C MET A 126 14.84 16.07 -16.98
N GLU A 127 16.16 15.93 -16.90
CA GLU A 127 16.92 14.89 -17.57
C GLU A 127 17.24 13.70 -16.64
N LYS A 128 17.63 12.58 -17.26
CA LYS A 128 18.15 11.41 -16.55
C LYS A 128 19.67 11.47 -16.45
N LEU A 129 20.16 11.31 -15.23
CA LEU A 129 21.59 11.20 -14.93
C LEU A 129 22.00 9.73 -14.90
N VAL A 130 22.93 9.33 -15.76
CA VAL A 130 23.43 7.95 -15.84
C VAL A 130 24.77 7.85 -15.12
N ALA A 131 24.85 6.99 -14.10
CA ALA A 131 26.09 6.64 -13.44
C ALA A 131 26.61 5.29 -13.95
N GLU A 132 27.89 5.24 -14.34
CA GLU A 132 28.54 4.06 -14.88
C GLU A 132 29.82 3.74 -14.10
N ALA A 133 29.92 2.52 -13.57
CA ALA A 133 31.08 2.03 -12.84
C ALA A 133 31.85 1.00 -13.67
N LYS A 134 33.12 1.28 -13.98
CA LYS A 134 34.06 0.33 -14.58
C LYS A 134 34.67 -0.54 -13.50
N CYS A 135 34.50 -1.84 -13.65
CA CYS A 135 34.72 -2.84 -12.62
C CYS A 135 35.71 -3.89 -13.05
N MET A 136 36.44 -4.46 -12.09
CA MET A 136 37.39 -5.55 -12.29
C MET A 136 37.05 -6.68 -11.34
N ASN A 137 36.92 -7.90 -11.86
CA ASN A 137 36.58 -9.12 -11.10
C ASN A 137 35.25 -9.01 -10.32
N LEU A 138 34.29 -8.28 -10.87
CA LEU A 138 32.94 -8.09 -10.32
C LEU A 138 31.83 -8.57 -11.27
N GLU A 139 32.17 -9.32 -12.31
CA GLU A 139 31.21 -9.74 -13.34
C GLU A 139 30.02 -10.49 -12.73
N GLY A 140 28.80 -10.10 -13.12
CA GLY A 140 27.57 -10.68 -12.60
C GLY A 140 27.13 -10.20 -11.22
N GLN A 141 27.96 -9.42 -10.51
CA GLN A 141 27.65 -8.88 -9.19
C GLN A 141 26.81 -7.61 -9.26
N TYR A 142 26.11 -7.27 -8.17
CA TYR A 142 25.35 -6.02 -8.05
C TYR A 142 26.12 -4.97 -7.24
N LEU A 143 26.23 -3.76 -7.78
CA LEU A 143 26.77 -2.59 -7.09
C LEU A 143 25.65 -1.67 -6.64
N GLN A 144 25.78 -1.06 -5.47
CA GLN A 144 24.88 -0.03 -4.98
C GLN A 144 25.40 1.34 -5.43
N PHE A 145 24.60 2.07 -6.21
CA PHE A 145 24.83 3.45 -6.62
C PHE A 145 23.95 4.35 -5.75
N THR A 146 24.52 5.40 -5.17
CA THR A 146 23.78 6.36 -4.35
C THR A 146 24.04 7.77 -4.85
N LEU A 147 22.97 8.49 -5.18
CA LEU A 147 23.01 9.89 -5.59
C LEU A 147 22.95 10.80 -4.36
N TRP A 148 23.86 11.76 -4.29
CA TRP A 148 23.99 12.73 -3.22
C TRP A 148 23.96 14.14 -3.78
N GLU A 149 23.37 15.07 -3.03
CA GLU A 149 23.57 16.50 -3.20
C GLU A 149 24.72 16.97 -2.31
N ASP A 150 25.64 17.75 -2.87
CA ASP A 150 26.73 18.40 -2.15
C ASP A 150 26.34 19.87 -1.87
N ASP A 151 26.03 20.16 -0.61
CA ASP A 151 25.70 21.50 -0.11
C ASP A 151 26.88 22.16 0.63
N ALA A 152 28.07 21.54 0.61
CA ALA A 152 29.27 22.04 1.24
C ALA A 152 30.08 22.99 0.32
N LYS A 153 30.89 23.88 0.92
CA LYS A 153 31.76 24.83 0.18
C LYS A 153 32.96 24.17 -0.51
N ASP A 154 33.31 22.94 -0.12
CA ASP A 154 34.46 22.17 -0.62
C ASP A 154 33.98 20.90 -1.33
N ALA A 155 34.71 20.42 -2.34
CA ALA A 155 34.30 19.24 -3.11
C ALA A 155 34.53 17.91 -2.35
N GLY A 156 33.53 17.04 -2.29
CA GLY A 156 33.68 15.64 -1.82
C GLY A 156 32.51 15.09 -1.01
N HIS A 157 32.58 13.81 -0.62
CA HIS A 157 31.53 13.18 0.22
C HIS A 157 31.67 13.63 1.68
N HIS A 158 30.76 14.49 2.14
CA HIS A 158 30.65 14.89 3.54
C HIS A 158 29.42 14.27 4.19
N ASN A 159 29.45 14.08 5.52
CA ASN A 159 28.33 13.50 6.29
C ASN A 159 27.08 14.40 6.31
N LYS A 160 27.18 15.64 5.84
CA LYS A 160 26.09 16.60 5.73
C LYS A 160 25.35 16.51 4.39
N ASN A 161 25.99 15.88 3.39
CA ASN A 161 25.48 15.80 2.02
C ASN A 161 24.19 14.97 2.00
N LEU A 162 23.19 15.47 1.30
CA LEU A 162 21.85 14.91 1.34
C LEU A 162 21.74 13.70 0.41
N LEU A 163 21.34 12.53 0.95
CA LEU A 163 21.02 11.36 0.14
C LEU A 163 19.74 11.63 -0.65
N ILE A 164 19.80 11.49 -1.97
CA ILE A 164 18.68 11.73 -2.87
C ILE A 164 17.96 10.42 -3.22
N ASP A 165 18.69 9.46 -3.79
CA ASP A 165 18.16 8.16 -4.26
C ASP A 165 19.27 7.09 -4.25
N SER A 166 18.91 5.80 -4.26
CA SER A 166 19.87 4.71 -4.38
C SER A 166 19.34 3.55 -5.23
N LYS A 167 20.18 3.04 -6.13
CA LYS A 167 19.84 1.98 -7.09
C LYS A 167 20.91 0.92 -7.18
N LYS A 168 20.52 -0.30 -7.55
CA LYS A 168 21.46 -1.41 -7.81
C LYS A 168 21.71 -1.57 -9.30
N GLY A 169 22.97 -1.68 -9.70
CA GLY A 169 23.39 -1.97 -11.08
C GLY A 169 24.18 -3.26 -11.14
N LYS A 170 23.81 -4.19 -12.03
CA LYS A 170 24.56 -5.43 -12.26
C LYS A 170 25.77 -5.14 -13.14
N VAL A 171 26.92 -5.72 -12.82
CA VAL A 171 28.13 -5.65 -13.64
C VAL A 171 27.99 -6.60 -14.82
N ILE A 172 28.00 -6.05 -16.02
CA ILE A 172 27.94 -6.76 -17.30
C ILE A 172 29.11 -6.26 -18.15
N ASN A 173 29.94 -7.17 -18.65
CA ASN A 173 31.16 -6.87 -19.42
C ASN A 173 32.08 -5.87 -18.70
N GLY A 174 32.29 -6.08 -17.40
CA GLY A 174 33.11 -5.23 -16.54
C GLY A 174 32.53 -3.83 -16.29
N THR A 175 31.24 -3.60 -16.56
CA THR A 175 30.57 -2.31 -16.37
C THR A 175 29.23 -2.47 -15.65
N ALA A 176 29.00 -1.72 -14.57
CA ALA A 176 27.67 -1.58 -13.96
C ALA A 176 27.10 -0.19 -14.24
N ARG A 177 25.78 -0.10 -14.42
CA ARG A 177 25.08 1.15 -14.78
C ARG A 177 23.85 1.35 -13.89
N ALA A 178 23.59 2.59 -13.49
CA ALA A 178 22.38 3.01 -12.81
C ALA A 178 21.88 4.36 -13.35
N GLU A 179 20.57 4.56 -13.43
CA GLU A 179 19.95 5.79 -13.95
C GLU A 179 19.15 6.48 -12.87
N PHE A 180 19.37 7.78 -12.65
CA PHE A 180 18.66 8.60 -11.67
C PHE A 180 17.79 9.65 -12.36
N MET A 181 16.57 9.86 -11.86
CA MET A 181 15.67 10.92 -12.32
C MET A 181 15.87 12.12 -11.40
N LEU A 182 16.43 13.21 -11.93
CA LEU A 182 16.84 14.36 -11.13
C LEU A 182 15.64 15.16 -10.58
N THR A 183 14.45 15.02 -11.17
CA THR A 183 13.20 15.61 -10.66
C THR A 183 12.89 15.21 -9.21
N GLN A 184 13.32 14.01 -8.77
CA GLN A 184 13.13 13.57 -7.38
C GLN A 184 13.97 14.38 -6.38
N ALA A 185 15.16 14.85 -6.79
CA ALA A 185 16.00 15.73 -5.97
C ALA A 185 15.34 17.10 -5.76
N LEU A 186 14.80 17.66 -6.85
CA LEU A 186 14.10 18.94 -6.85
C LEU A 186 12.83 18.90 -5.98
N MET A 187 12.04 17.82 -6.08
CA MET A 187 10.84 17.61 -5.27
C MET A 187 11.17 17.51 -3.78
N LYS A 188 12.28 16.85 -3.41
CA LYS A 188 12.71 16.70 -2.02
C LYS A 188 13.16 18.03 -1.40
N LYS A 189 13.81 18.91 -2.18
CA LYS A 189 14.16 20.28 -1.78
C LYS A 189 12.95 21.21 -1.66
N ALA A 190 12.02 21.12 -2.61
CA ALA A 190 10.74 21.83 -2.52
C ALA A 190 9.93 21.43 -1.27
N MET A 191 9.95 20.16 -0.88
CA MET A 191 9.33 19.65 0.36
C MET A 191 10.05 20.12 1.64
N GLN A 192 11.30 20.57 1.56
CA GLN A 192 12.05 21.14 2.68
C GLN A 192 11.89 22.68 2.79
N GLY A 193 11.08 23.29 1.91
CA GLY A 193 10.76 24.73 1.93
C GLY A 193 11.75 25.61 1.15
N GLU A 194 12.76 25.03 0.51
CA GLU A 194 13.77 25.75 -0.26
C GLU A 194 13.29 25.89 -1.71
N THR A 195 12.84 27.10 -2.09
CA THR A 195 12.16 27.35 -3.38
C THR A 195 13.05 27.95 -4.46
N ASN A 196 14.35 28.17 -4.20
CA ASN A 196 15.21 28.87 -5.16
C ASN A 196 16.69 28.40 -5.18
N PRO A 197 16.99 27.17 -5.62
CA PRO A 197 18.37 26.79 -5.91
C PRO A 197 18.74 27.29 -7.32
N GLN A 198 19.66 28.23 -7.49
CA GLN A 198 20.07 28.62 -8.85
C GLN A 198 20.93 27.53 -9.53
N GLN A 199 21.76 26.81 -8.77
CA GLN A 199 22.49 25.60 -9.18
C GLN A 199 22.73 24.70 -7.96
N LEU A 200 22.53 23.38 -8.09
CA LEU A 200 22.86 22.38 -7.06
C LEU A 200 24.00 21.47 -7.54
N GLN A 201 24.91 21.09 -6.65
CA GLN A 201 25.97 20.14 -6.99
C GLN A 201 25.57 18.73 -6.57
N PHE A 202 25.84 17.73 -7.41
CA PHE A 202 25.56 16.34 -7.09
C PHE A 202 26.74 15.45 -7.45
N TYR A 203 26.84 14.32 -6.75
CA TYR A 203 27.77 13.26 -7.08
C TYR A 203 27.15 11.90 -6.74
N VAL A 204 27.64 10.86 -7.39
CA VAL A 204 27.25 9.48 -7.14
C VAL A 204 28.39 8.73 -6.47
N THR A 205 28.08 7.98 -5.41
CA THR A 205 28.97 6.99 -4.80
C THR A 205 28.58 5.60 -5.23
N VAL A 206 29.56 4.72 -5.46
CA VAL A 206 29.33 3.31 -5.81
C VAL A 206 30.08 2.41 -4.84
N GLU A 207 29.38 1.39 -4.32
CA GLU A 207 29.96 0.41 -3.40
C GLU A 207 29.59 -1.03 -3.78
N TYR A 208 30.56 -1.93 -3.58
CA TYR A 208 30.44 -3.38 -3.80
C TYR A 208 30.35 -4.16 -2.48
N TYR A 209 31.05 -3.68 -1.44
CA TYR A 209 30.91 -4.05 -0.03
C TYR A 209 30.74 -2.77 0.79
N SER A 210 29.94 -2.80 1.84
CA SER A 210 29.49 -1.65 2.66
C SER A 210 30.58 -0.74 3.28
N ASN A 211 31.87 -0.98 3.00
CA ASN A 211 33.01 -0.40 3.71
C ASN A 211 34.07 0.24 2.78
N LYS A 212 33.89 0.25 1.44
CA LYS A 212 34.80 0.93 0.49
C LYS A 212 33.98 1.68 -0.59
N LYS A 213 33.91 3.01 -0.46
CA LYS A 213 33.15 3.89 -1.38
C LYS A 213 34.06 4.50 -2.44
N HIS A 214 33.67 4.44 -3.70
CA HIS A 214 34.26 5.23 -4.78
C HIS A 214 33.27 6.30 -5.23
N ALA A 215 33.71 7.56 -5.29
CA ALA A 215 32.86 8.70 -5.67
C ALA A 215 33.22 9.21 -7.08
N THR A 216 32.23 9.80 -7.73
CA THR A 216 32.42 10.63 -8.94
C THR A 216 32.87 12.04 -8.55
N ASN A 217 33.36 12.81 -9.52
CA ASN A 217 33.49 14.26 -9.35
C ASN A 217 32.10 14.90 -9.26
N ASN A 218 32.00 16.04 -8.56
CA ASN A 218 30.77 16.82 -8.51
C ASN A 218 30.37 17.30 -9.90
N VAL A 219 29.07 17.25 -10.18
CA VAL A 219 28.45 17.83 -11.38
C VAL A 219 27.38 18.83 -10.97
N ASN A 220 27.28 19.93 -11.72
CA ASN A 220 26.30 20.96 -11.44
C ASN A 220 24.97 20.62 -12.11
N ILE A 221 23.86 20.94 -11.47
CA ILE A 221 22.52 20.72 -12.02
C ILE A 221 21.77 22.04 -11.99
N ASN A 222 21.32 22.45 -13.17
CA ASN A 222 20.67 23.73 -13.37
C ASN A 222 19.17 23.60 -13.14
N THR A 223 18.62 24.53 -12.38
CA THR A 223 17.18 24.68 -12.18
C THR A 223 16.51 25.18 -13.47
N PRO A 224 15.39 24.56 -13.91
CA PRO A 224 14.64 24.99 -15.09
C PRO A 224 14.27 26.48 -15.00
N ASP A 225 14.35 27.18 -16.12
CA ASP A 225 14.14 28.65 -16.17
C ASP A 225 12.75 29.07 -15.67
N GLU A 226 11.75 28.21 -15.82
CA GLU A 226 10.36 28.40 -15.38
C GLU A 226 10.18 28.48 -13.85
N LEU A 227 11.18 28.02 -13.08
CA LEU A 227 11.18 28.02 -11.62
C LEU A 227 12.06 29.14 -11.02
N ARG A 228 12.70 29.97 -11.85
CA ARG A 228 13.45 31.15 -11.38
C ARG A 228 12.49 32.31 -11.13
N THR A 229 12.56 32.95 -9.96
CA THR A 229 11.76 34.16 -9.69
C THR A 229 12.20 35.34 -10.57
N PRO A 230 11.27 36.16 -11.11
CA PRO A 230 11.64 37.42 -11.76
C PRO A 230 12.34 38.32 -10.75
N THR A 231 13.54 38.81 -11.09
CA THR A 231 14.26 39.80 -10.28
C THR A 231 13.42 41.05 -10.10
N ARG A 232 13.07 41.35 -8.85
CA ARG A 232 12.39 42.58 -8.41
C ARG A 232 13.24 43.80 -8.79
N GLN A 233 12.71 44.69 -9.64
CA GLN A 233 13.30 46.01 -9.84
C GLN A 233 13.35 46.77 -8.49
N PRO A 234 14.46 47.44 -8.12
CA PRO A 234 14.55 48.14 -6.84
C PRO A 234 13.71 49.43 -6.85
N GLN A 235 12.89 49.63 -5.82
CA GLN A 235 12.31 50.95 -5.49
C GLN A 235 13.27 51.73 -4.56
N PRO A 236 13.35 53.07 -4.66
CA PRO A 236 14.48 53.87 -4.16
C PRO A 236 14.35 54.22 -2.68
N GLN A 237 15.48 54.25 -1.96
CA GLN A 237 15.63 54.90 -0.64
C GLN A 237 16.42 56.22 -0.75
N PRO A 238 16.25 57.16 0.21
CA PRO A 238 16.67 58.57 0.08
C PRO A 238 18.18 58.78 0.24
N GLN A 239 18.72 59.75 -0.52
CA GLN A 239 20.11 60.21 -0.48
C GLN A 239 20.44 61.06 0.75
N PRO A 240 21.71 61.04 1.18
CA PRO A 240 22.46 62.23 1.55
C PRO A 240 23.45 62.65 0.45
N GLN A 241 23.59 63.97 0.27
CA GLN A 241 24.32 64.74 -0.75
C GLN A 241 25.76 65.11 -0.26
N PRO A 242 26.65 65.79 -1.04
CA PRO A 242 27.45 65.33 -2.20
C PRO A 242 28.97 65.69 -2.08
N GLN A 243 29.91 65.19 -2.90
CA GLN A 243 30.59 65.83 -4.07
C GLN A 243 32.08 65.38 -4.10
N PRO A 244 32.92 65.59 -5.16
CA PRO A 244 32.66 65.92 -6.59
C PRO A 244 33.46 65.04 -7.62
N GLN A 245 32.83 64.61 -8.73
CA GLN A 245 33.07 64.93 -10.18
C GLN A 245 34.45 64.62 -10.84
N PRO A 246 34.59 64.41 -12.20
CA PRO A 246 33.66 64.73 -13.31
C PRO A 246 33.49 63.68 -14.46
N GLN A 247 32.43 63.94 -15.25
CA GLN A 247 31.98 63.46 -16.59
C GLN A 247 32.91 63.90 -17.77
N PRO A 248 32.61 63.76 -19.10
CA PRO A 248 31.42 63.27 -19.87
C PRO A 248 31.79 62.35 -21.09
N GLN A 249 30.93 61.73 -21.92
CA GLN A 249 30.02 62.28 -22.96
C GLN A 249 29.14 61.18 -23.62
N GLN A 250 27.96 61.62 -24.09
CA GLN A 250 26.88 60.97 -24.89
C GLN A 250 26.98 61.47 -26.38
N PRO A 251 26.06 61.21 -27.36
CA PRO A 251 24.86 60.34 -27.45
C PRO A 251 24.64 59.60 -28.83
N ALA A 252 23.46 58.96 -28.95
CA ALA A 252 22.86 58.10 -30.02
C ALA A 252 22.61 58.77 -31.42
N PRO A 253 22.05 58.10 -32.48
CA PRO A 253 20.67 57.54 -32.54
C PRO A 253 20.43 56.27 -33.42
N ALA A 254 19.22 55.69 -33.35
CA ALA A 254 18.62 54.72 -34.30
C ALA A 254 17.51 55.43 -35.12
N PRO A 255 17.07 54.99 -36.33
CA PRO A 255 16.03 53.94 -36.46
C PRO A 255 15.95 53.17 -37.82
N GLU A 256 15.19 52.05 -37.87
CA GLU A 256 14.12 51.72 -38.85
C GLU A 256 13.81 50.21 -38.95
N GLN A 257 12.52 49.86 -38.78
CA GLN A 257 11.80 48.62 -39.16
C GLN A 257 10.95 48.94 -40.41
N PRO A 258 10.21 48.03 -41.12
CA PRO A 258 9.82 46.64 -40.79
C PRO A 258 9.85 45.62 -41.98
N ILE A 259 9.52 44.34 -41.71
CA ILE A 259 8.50 43.47 -42.39
C ILE A 259 8.70 41.99 -41.97
N GLU A 260 7.62 41.38 -41.46
CA GLU A 260 7.38 39.99 -40.98
C GLU A 260 7.06 38.98 -42.13
N PRO A 261 6.76 37.66 -41.91
CA PRO A 261 6.99 36.76 -40.76
C PRO A 261 7.50 35.32 -41.10
N GLN A 262 8.10 34.70 -40.06
CA GLN A 262 8.07 33.27 -39.64
C GLN A 262 8.40 32.10 -40.61
N THR A 263 9.51 31.41 -40.30
CA THR A 263 9.52 30.01 -39.77
C THR A 263 10.84 29.76 -39.03
N ALA A 264 10.80 29.37 -37.75
CA ALA A 264 12.00 29.17 -36.92
C ALA A 264 12.20 27.70 -36.51
N HIS A 265 13.30 27.12 -37.00
CA HIS A 265 14.06 26.04 -36.37
C HIS A 265 15.38 26.67 -35.86
N GLY A 266 15.82 26.36 -34.64
CA GLY A 266 17.05 26.95 -34.08
C GLY A 266 17.90 25.96 -33.27
N GLN A 267 19.14 25.76 -33.72
CA GLN A 267 20.30 25.28 -32.95
C GLN A 267 21.01 26.47 -32.28
N ALA A 268 21.74 26.21 -31.19
CA ALA A 268 22.63 27.19 -30.53
C ALA A 268 24.10 26.79 -30.67
N ASN A 269 24.95 27.75 -31.06
CA ASN A 269 26.41 27.73 -30.99
C ASN A 269 26.86 28.78 -29.96
N ASN A 270 27.96 28.51 -29.25
CA ASN A 270 28.66 29.47 -28.38
C ASN A 270 30.13 29.62 -28.82
N THR A 271 30.64 30.84 -28.83
CA THR A 271 32.00 31.22 -29.25
C THR A 271 32.85 31.77 -28.11
N GLN A 272 34.14 31.38 -28.13
CA GLN A 272 35.37 32.08 -27.66
C GLN A 272 35.90 31.85 -26.21
N PRO A 273 37.23 32.04 -25.93
CA PRO A 273 38.31 31.04 -26.09
C PRO A 273 39.23 30.86 -24.84
N ALA A 274 40.24 29.97 -24.94
CA ALA A 274 41.12 29.49 -23.86
C ALA A 274 42.39 30.32 -23.55
N THR A 275 42.90 30.20 -22.32
CA THR A 275 44.28 30.56 -21.90
C THR A 275 44.94 29.41 -21.08
N PRO A 276 46.29 29.29 -21.06
CA PRO A 276 47.07 28.05 -20.87
C PRO A 276 47.51 27.75 -19.42
N PRO A 277 48.23 26.62 -19.17
CA PRO A 277 48.35 25.95 -17.87
C PRO A 277 49.50 26.46 -17.00
N VAL A 278 49.35 26.35 -15.67
CA VAL A 278 50.48 26.36 -14.73
C VAL A 278 50.58 25.01 -14.03
N THR A 279 51.71 24.35 -14.26
CA THR A 279 52.28 23.21 -13.57
C THR A 279 52.58 23.53 -12.10
N GLY A 280 52.20 22.64 -11.19
CA GLY A 280 52.69 22.64 -9.81
C GLY A 280 51.61 22.36 -8.78
N GLY A 281 51.16 21.11 -8.68
CA GLY A 281 50.29 20.64 -7.60
C GLY A 281 50.91 19.40 -6.98
N VAL A 282 51.72 19.61 -5.95
CA VAL A 282 52.23 18.57 -5.06
C VAL A 282 51.05 17.73 -4.54
N SER A 283 51.25 16.41 -4.42
CA SER A 283 50.30 15.48 -3.81
C SER A 283 49.58 16.10 -2.62
N PRO A 284 48.23 16.09 -2.55
CA PRO A 284 47.57 16.31 -1.28
C PRO A 284 48.02 15.19 -0.37
N ALA A 285 48.69 15.57 0.71
CA ALA A 285 49.00 14.70 1.83
C ALA A 285 47.80 13.82 2.16
N THR A 286 48.10 12.58 2.56
CA THR A 286 47.16 11.67 3.20
C THR A 286 46.34 12.43 4.24
N VAL A 287 45.12 12.86 3.88
CA VAL A 287 44.14 13.30 4.86
C VAL A 287 43.74 12.02 5.57
N ASN A 288 44.29 11.83 6.77
CA ASN A 288 43.78 10.83 7.69
C ASN A 288 42.26 11.05 7.77
N PRO A 289 41.42 10.07 7.42
CA PRO A 289 39.98 10.24 7.51
C PRO A 289 39.67 10.54 8.97
N VAL A 290 39.18 11.75 9.25
CA VAL A 290 38.71 12.09 10.59
C VAL A 290 37.54 11.16 10.86
N LYS A 291 37.77 10.18 11.74
CA LYS A 291 36.77 9.25 12.25
C LYS A 291 35.82 10.05 13.15
N THR A 292 34.80 10.70 12.59
CA THR A 292 33.84 11.45 13.40
C THR A 292 32.76 10.52 13.94
N GLU A 293 32.68 10.41 15.26
CA GLU A 293 31.58 9.74 15.94
C GLU A 293 30.23 10.45 15.69
N ASP A 294 29.11 9.71 15.65
CA ASP A 294 27.77 10.32 15.64
C ASP A 294 26.65 9.39 16.11
N LEU A 295 25.55 9.99 16.56
CA LEU A 295 24.25 9.35 16.80
C LEU A 295 23.33 9.64 15.61
N LEU A 296 23.14 8.65 14.74
CA LEU A 296 22.54 8.81 13.41
C LEU A 296 21.01 8.77 13.42
N ASP A 297 20.43 7.88 14.21
CA ASP A 297 18.98 7.64 14.24
C ASP A 297 18.57 7.01 15.56
N ALA A 298 17.31 7.21 15.98
CA ALA A 298 16.69 6.44 17.04
C ALA A 298 15.20 6.20 16.74
N TYR A 299 14.74 4.97 16.94
CA TYR A 299 13.38 4.57 16.58
C TYR A 299 12.87 3.35 17.36
N PHE A 300 11.55 3.15 17.33
CA PHE A 300 10.90 1.93 17.80
C PHE A 300 10.95 0.85 16.72
N ALA A 301 11.23 -0.39 17.09
CA ALA A 301 11.41 -1.48 16.14
C ALA A 301 10.74 -2.79 16.57
N LYS A 302 10.38 -3.62 15.58
CA LYS A 302 10.10 -5.05 15.77
C LYS A 302 11.25 -5.90 15.22
N LYS A 303 11.58 -6.97 15.93
CA LYS A 303 12.64 -7.91 15.54
C LYS A 303 12.05 -8.97 14.61
N GLU A 304 12.56 -9.00 13.39
CA GLU A 304 12.20 -9.99 12.38
C GLU A 304 13.42 -10.78 11.96
N TYR A 305 13.24 -12.02 11.50
CA TYR A 305 14.34 -12.81 10.94
C TYR A 305 14.25 -12.72 9.43
N THR A 306 14.91 -11.71 8.85
CA THR A 306 14.89 -11.46 7.39
C THR A 306 16.28 -11.28 6.79
N LYS A 307 17.32 -11.10 7.62
CA LYS A 307 18.69 -10.92 7.14
C LYS A 307 19.27 -12.27 6.73
N GLN A 308 19.52 -12.48 5.44
CA GLN A 308 20.18 -13.68 4.96
C GLN A 308 21.64 -13.69 5.44
N THR A 309 22.02 -14.64 6.30
CA THR A 309 23.38 -14.66 6.90
C THR A 309 24.40 -15.45 6.09
N GLY A 310 23.93 -16.34 5.22
CA GLY A 310 24.76 -17.31 4.50
C GLY A 310 25.27 -18.47 5.38
N GLU A 311 24.95 -18.48 6.67
CA GLU A 311 25.30 -19.56 7.61
C GLU A 311 24.41 -20.77 7.32
N GLU A 312 25.00 -21.92 6.96
CA GLU A 312 24.25 -23.16 6.73
C GLU A 312 23.55 -23.63 8.02
N ASP A 313 22.29 -24.01 7.92
CA ASP A 313 21.44 -24.44 9.04
C ASP A 313 20.57 -25.62 8.60
N GLY A 314 21.23 -26.76 8.34
CA GLY A 314 20.61 -28.03 7.98
C GLY A 314 20.12 -28.12 6.53
N THR A 315 19.14 -29.01 6.32
CA THR A 315 18.56 -29.31 5.00
C THR A 315 17.04 -29.38 5.08
N HIS A 316 16.37 -29.13 3.95
CA HIS A 316 14.93 -29.30 3.79
C HIS A 316 14.63 -30.27 2.66
N THR A 317 13.70 -31.19 2.89
CA THR A 317 13.24 -32.18 1.90
C THR A 317 11.86 -31.79 1.41
N TYR A 318 11.75 -31.53 0.10
CA TYR A 318 10.50 -31.24 -0.58
C TYR A 318 9.95 -32.49 -1.27
N THR A 319 8.66 -32.78 -1.09
CA THR A 319 7.97 -33.91 -1.73
C THR A 319 7.03 -33.41 -2.84
N PHE A 320 7.13 -33.97 -4.03
CA PHE A 320 6.34 -33.56 -5.18
C PHE A 320 4.94 -34.16 -5.17
N GLY A 321 3.91 -33.31 -5.20
CA GLY A 321 2.50 -33.73 -5.30
C GLY A 321 1.98 -33.90 -6.74
N GLY A 322 2.67 -33.35 -7.75
CA GLY A 322 2.28 -33.41 -9.18
C GLY A 322 2.91 -34.57 -9.95
N SER A 323 2.46 -34.82 -11.18
CA SER A 323 3.03 -35.82 -12.09
C SER A 323 4.30 -35.33 -12.80
N LYS A 324 5.11 -36.24 -13.38
CA LYS A 324 6.37 -35.93 -14.08
C LYS A 324 6.17 -34.92 -15.21
N SER A 325 5.01 -34.97 -15.87
CA SER A 325 4.64 -34.05 -16.95
C SER A 325 4.56 -32.59 -16.49
N GLY A 326 4.24 -32.35 -15.22
CA GLY A 326 4.10 -31.03 -14.62
C GLY A 326 5.38 -30.47 -14.00
N ASN A 327 6.40 -31.31 -13.72
CA ASN A 327 7.66 -30.88 -13.13
C ASN A 327 8.87 -31.40 -13.95
N LYS A 328 8.91 -31.03 -15.23
CA LYS A 328 10.09 -31.23 -16.07
C LYS A 328 11.23 -30.35 -15.60
N THR A 329 12.46 -30.85 -15.71
CA THR A 329 13.69 -30.19 -15.26
C THR A 329 14.87 -30.44 -16.20
N ALA A 330 14.60 -30.91 -17.42
CA ALA A 330 15.61 -31.27 -18.42
C ALA A 330 16.38 -30.05 -18.96
N THR A 331 15.74 -28.87 -19.00
CA THR A 331 16.36 -27.61 -19.40
C THR A 331 16.56 -26.66 -18.21
N ALA A 332 17.47 -25.70 -18.34
CA ALA A 332 17.71 -24.68 -17.30
C ALA A 332 16.46 -23.84 -16.99
N GLU A 333 15.64 -23.55 -17.99
CA GLU A 333 14.40 -22.78 -17.85
C GLU A 333 13.33 -23.57 -17.11
N GLU A 334 13.14 -24.85 -17.45
CA GLU A 334 12.23 -25.75 -16.75
C GLU A 334 12.67 -25.98 -15.29
N LYS A 335 13.98 -26.22 -15.08
CA LYS A 335 14.59 -26.34 -13.76
C LYS A 335 14.33 -25.10 -12.89
N ASN A 336 14.56 -23.90 -13.44
CA ASN A 336 14.31 -22.65 -12.72
C ASN A 336 12.82 -22.48 -12.39
N LYS A 337 11.91 -22.84 -13.29
CA LYS A 337 10.47 -22.78 -13.06
C LYS A 337 10.02 -23.71 -11.92
N VAL A 338 10.54 -24.94 -11.89
CA VAL A 338 10.28 -25.89 -10.81
C VAL A 338 10.89 -25.40 -9.49
N ALA A 339 12.14 -24.93 -9.50
CA ALA A 339 12.82 -24.41 -8.31
C ALA A 339 12.11 -23.17 -7.73
N GLN A 340 11.61 -22.26 -8.57
CA GLN A 340 10.79 -21.11 -8.15
C GLN A 340 9.48 -21.55 -7.50
N THR A 341 8.83 -22.57 -8.09
CA THR A 341 7.58 -23.13 -7.54
C THR A 341 7.81 -23.77 -6.18
N ILE A 342 8.90 -24.52 -6.01
CA ILE A 342 9.31 -25.11 -4.73
C ILE A 342 9.58 -24.00 -3.71
N LEU A 343 10.42 -23.02 -4.07
CA LEU A 343 10.77 -21.90 -3.20
C LEU A 343 9.52 -21.15 -2.74
N GLY A 344 8.59 -20.87 -3.64
CA GLY A 344 7.33 -20.18 -3.33
C GLY A 344 6.45 -20.94 -2.33
N LYS A 345 6.45 -22.28 -2.37
CA LYS A 345 5.67 -23.12 -1.45
C LYS A 345 6.28 -23.26 -0.06
N ILE A 346 7.60 -23.23 0.06
CA ILE A 346 8.30 -23.51 1.33
C ILE A 346 8.81 -22.27 2.05
N LYS A 347 8.90 -21.12 1.37
CA LYS A 347 9.54 -19.90 1.88
C LYS A 347 8.99 -19.49 3.25
N ASP A 348 7.68 -19.50 3.43
CA ASP A 348 7.05 -19.07 4.68
C ASP A 348 7.24 -20.10 5.81
N SER A 349 7.24 -21.39 5.47
CA SER A 349 7.55 -22.48 6.40
C SER A 349 9.01 -22.44 6.87
N LEU A 350 9.96 -22.12 5.98
CA LEU A 350 11.36 -21.94 6.36
C LEU A 350 11.52 -20.66 7.21
N LYS A 351 10.84 -19.58 6.85
CA LYS A 351 10.88 -18.31 7.60
C LYS A 351 10.39 -18.48 9.04
N SER A 352 9.33 -19.26 9.28
CA SER A 352 8.85 -19.54 10.65
C SER A 352 9.87 -20.33 11.48
N GLN A 353 10.71 -21.13 10.83
CA GLN A 353 11.85 -21.84 11.43
C GLN A 353 13.11 -20.96 11.55
N LYS A 354 13.04 -19.67 11.19
CA LYS A 354 14.18 -18.74 11.11
C LYS A 354 15.25 -19.20 10.11
N LYS A 355 14.82 -19.86 9.03
CA LYS A 355 15.65 -20.38 7.95
C LYS A 355 15.23 -19.81 6.61
N TYR A 356 16.10 -19.91 5.63
CA TYR A 356 15.79 -19.66 4.22
C TYR A 356 16.57 -20.62 3.33
N THR A 357 16.22 -20.67 2.05
CA THR A 357 17.06 -21.26 1.00
C THR A 357 17.00 -20.34 -0.22
N THR A 358 17.84 -20.59 -1.21
CA THR A 358 17.87 -19.76 -2.43
C THR A 358 17.38 -20.55 -3.63
N LEU A 359 16.98 -19.81 -4.66
CA LEU A 359 16.61 -20.40 -5.93
C LEU A 359 17.76 -21.21 -6.52
N GLU A 360 19.00 -20.70 -6.44
CA GLU A 360 20.17 -21.42 -6.97
C GLU A 360 20.40 -22.74 -6.25
N VAL A 361 20.22 -22.75 -4.92
CA VAL A 361 20.42 -23.96 -4.10
C VAL A 361 19.38 -25.04 -4.41
N ILE A 362 18.12 -24.66 -4.62
CA ILE A 362 17.08 -25.62 -5.06
C ILE A 362 17.34 -26.06 -6.51
N ALA A 363 17.66 -25.14 -7.41
CA ALA A 363 17.92 -25.48 -8.81
C ALA A 363 19.13 -26.43 -8.93
N ALA A 364 20.17 -26.25 -8.11
CA ALA A 364 21.34 -27.12 -8.10
C ALA A 364 21.01 -28.57 -7.71
N THR A 365 20.01 -28.81 -6.86
CA THR A 365 19.65 -30.16 -6.38
C THR A 365 18.67 -30.91 -7.28
N LEU A 366 18.05 -30.23 -8.24
CA LEU A 366 17.18 -30.86 -9.25
C LEU A 366 18.02 -31.52 -10.36
N THR A 367 18.55 -32.72 -10.16
CA THR A 367 19.46 -33.38 -11.11
C THR A 367 18.77 -34.30 -12.13
N ALA A 368 17.52 -34.70 -11.90
CA ALA A 368 16.78 -35.56 -12.83
C ALA A 368 16.12 -34.76 -13.96
N GLU A 369 15.69 -35.44 -15.02
CA GLU A 369 14.97 -34.83 -16.15
C GLU A 369 13.52 -34.44 -15.82
N ALA A 370 12.92 -35.08 -14.80
CA ALA A 370 11.62 -34.71 -14.25
C ALA A 370 11.43 -35.26 -12.84
N TYR A 371 10.53 -34.63 -12.08
CA TYR A 371 10.14 -35.02 -10.72
C TYR A 371 8.62 -35.18 -10.62
N GLY A 372 8.15 -36.06 -9.74
CA GLY A 372 6.71 -36.26 -9.57
C GLY A 372 6.35 -37.48 -8.75
N LYS A 373 5.11 -37.52 -8.26
CA LYS A 373 4.58 -38.66 -7.47
C LYS A 373 4.56 -39.98 -8.24
N ASP A 374 4.49 -39.90 -9.56
CA ASP A 374 4.45 -40.97 -10.56
C ASP A 374 5.85 -41.42 -11.00
N THR A 375 6.92 -40.85 -10.45
CA THR A 375 8.30 -41.32 -10.68
C THR A 375 8.68 -42.39 -9.66
N VAL A 376 9.60 -43.29 -10.02
CA VAL A 376 10.03 -44.39 -9.11
C VAL A 376 10.89 -43.85 -7.97
N ASN A 377 11.90 -43.01 -8.27
CA ASN A 377 12.91 -42.54 -7.32
C ASN A 377 13.01 -41.01 -7.19
N GLN A 378 12.24 -40.23 -7.95
CA GLN A 378 12.33 -38.76 -8.02
C GLN A 378 11.07 -38.09 -7.43
N LYS A 379 10.57 -38.67 -6.32
CA LYS A 379 9.41 -38.18 -5.59
C LYS A 379 9.74 -37.05 -4.63
N THR A 380 11.02 -36.91 -4.26
CA THR A 380 11.51 -35.90 -3.33
C THR A 380 12.79 -35.25 -3.84
N VAL A 381 13.10 -34.07 -3.29
CA VAL A 381 14.41 -33.41 -3.45
C VAL A 381 14.82 -32.80 -2.12
N THR A 382 16.08 -32.95 -1.74
CA THR A 382 16.65 -32.39 -0.50
C THR A 382 17.68 -31.32 -0.85
N PHE A 383 17.61 -30.16 -0.20
CA PHE A 383 18.52 -29.05 -0.41
C PHE A 383 18.89 -28.36 0.90
N LYS A 384 20.01 -27.63 0.87
CA LYS A 384 20.51 -26.91 2.04
C LYS A 384 19.59 -25.75 2.43
N THR A 385 19.52 -25.50 3.73
CA THR A 385 18.91 -24.31 4.32
C THR A 385 19.96 -23.49 5.03
N PHE A 386 19.67 -22.20 5.20
CA PHE A 386 20.55 -21.23 5.81
C PHE A 386 19.80 -20.45 6.87
N LYS A 387 20.51 -19.90 7.84
CA LYS A 387 19.93 -19.14 8.94
C LYS A 387 19.48 -17.75 8.48
N LEU A 388 18.31 -17.32 8.94
CA LEU A 388 17.90 -15.92 8.90
C LEU A 388 18.36 -15.23 10.18
N GLY A 389 19.13 -14.16 10.04
CA GLY A 389 19.56 -13.28 11.10
C GLY A 389 18.48 -12.25 11.45
N ALA A 390 18.56 -11.76 12.69
CA ALA A 390 17.67 -10.73 13.19
C ALA A 390 17.88 -9.39 12.45
N ASP A 391 16.78 -8.76 12.08
CA ASP A 391 16.67 -7.41 11.55
C ASP A 391 15.66 -6.63 12.41
N PHE A 392 15.97 -5.38 12.72
CA PHE A 392 15.17 -4.54 13.60
C PHE A 392 14.45 -3.50 12.76
N LYS A 393 13.28 -3.91 12.25
CA LYS A 393 12.46 -3.10 11.35
C LYS A 393 11.81 -1.97 12.15
N LYS A 394 12.05 -0.74 11.71
CA LYS A 394 11.38 0.44 12.24
C LYS A 394 9.86 0.26 12.14
N VAL A 395 9.17 0.59 13.23
CA VAL A 395 7.71 0.67 13.28
C VAL A 395 7.32 2.07 13.71
N ASP A 396 6.33 2.64 13.05
CA ASP A 396 5.88 4.02 13.31
C ASP A 396 4.67 4.05 14.27
N SER A 397 4.20 2.88 14.71
CA SER A 397 3.11 2.76 15.68
C SER A 397 3.04 1.39 16.33
N ALA A 398 2.47 1.33 17.54
CA ALA A 398 2.06 0.09 18.21
C ALA A 398 0.95 0.38 19.23
N PRO A 399 0.10 -0.60 19.60
CA PRO A 399 -0.80 -0.43 20.74
C PRO A 399 -0.01 -0.38 22.05
N LEU A 400 -0.62 0.15 23.11
CA LEU A 400 -0.13 -0.14 24.46
C LEU A 400 -0.13 -1.65 24.70
N ASP A 401 0.76 -2.12 25.57
CA ASP A 401 0.97 -3.53 25.90
C ASP A 401 1.72 -4.32 24.79
N ASP A 402 2.15 -3.69 23.70
CA ASP A 402 3.06 -4.32 22.72
C ASP A 402 4.50 -4.38 23.24
N LYS A 403 5.22 -5.43 22.84
CA LYS A 403 6.66 -5.57 23.08
C LYS A 403 7.45 -5.08 21.86
N LEU A 404 8.42 -4.20 22.09
CA LEU A 404 9.17 -3.47 21.06
C LEU A 404 10.65 -3.43 21.41
N TYR A 405 11.46 -2.94 20.48
CA TYR A 405 12.84 -2.53 20.74
C TYR A 405 12.98 -1.03 20.58
N LEU A 406 13.67 -0.38 21.51
CA LEU A 406 14.28 0.92 21.27
C LEU A 406 15.61 0.68 20.56
N VAL A 407 15.75 1.26 19.37
CA VAL A 407 16.96 1.12 18.56
C VAL A 407 17.59 2.48 18.36
N ALA A 408 18.90 2.57 18.60
CA ALA A 408 19.71 3.72 18.21
C ALA A 408 20.81 3.29 17.25
N ARG A 409 20.92 3.95 16.10
CA ARG A 409 22.02 3.76 15.15
C ARG A 409 23.08 4.82 15.39
N THR A 410 24.32 4.38 15.39
CA THR A 410 25.48 5.22 15.69
C THR A 410 26.53 5.04 14.61
N MET A 411 27.59 5.83 14.69
CA MET A 411 28.78 5.67 13.88
C MET A 411 29.98 5.86 14.79
N LEU A 412 30.91 4.90 14.79
CA LEU A 412 32.18 4.96 15.54
C LEU A 412 32.02 5.09 17.07
N LEU A 413 30.82 4.88 17.61
CA LEU A 413 30.55 4.88 19.05
C LEU A 413 30.56 3.48 19.68
N ASP A 414 31.09 2.46 18.99
CA ASP A 414 31.14 1.08 19.50
C ASP A 414 31.80 1.02 20.89
N GLY A 415 31.14 0.33 21.83
CA GLY A 415 31.55 0.26 23.23
C GLY A 415 31.13 1.44 24.11
N LYS A 416 30.61 2.54 23.55
CA LYS A 416 30.07 3.67 24.33
C LYS A 416 28.64 3.40 24.80
N GLN A 417 28.18 4.17 25.79
CA GLN A 417 26.80 4.13 26.28
C GLN A 417 25.91 5.12 25.53
N VAL A 418 24.71 4.66 25.15
CA VAL A 418 23.62 5.51 24.66
C VAL A 418 22.46 5.41 25.65
N THR A 419 21.91 6.56 26.04
CA THR A 419 20.65 6.63 26.77
C THR A 419 19.51 7.07 25.84
N ILE A 420 18.31 6.54 26.07
CA ILE A 420 17.10 6.84 25.28
C ILE A 420 15.95 7.09 26.27
N SER A 421 15.23 8.19 26.09
CA SER A 421 13.97 8.47 26.78
C SER A 421 12.81 8.52 25.79
N ILE A 422 11.66 7.99 26.20
CA ILE A 422 10.41 8.08 25.46
C ILE A 422 9.64 9.29 25.97
N LYS A 423 9.22 10.17 25.06
CA LYS A 423 8.58 11.44 25.37
C LYS A 423 7.21 11.53 24.73
N GLU A 424 6.21 12.01 25.46
CA GLU A 424 4.89 12.33 24.91
C GLU A 424 4.93 13.66 24.15
N LYS A 425 4.32 13.70 22.97
CA LYS A 425 4.16 14.92 22.17
C LYS A 425 3.11 15.83 22.81
N ASP A 426 1.91 15.29 23.01
CA ASP A 426 0.74 16.04 23.44
C ASP A 426 0.39 15.78 24.92
N GLY A 427 0.98 14.75 25.53
CA GLY A 427 0.87 14.49 26.96
C GLY A 427 -0.48 13.93 27.39
N ILE A 428 -1.15 13.09 26.58
CA ILE A 428 -2.47 12.56 26.93
C ILE A 428 -2.40 11.65 28.15
N ILE A 429 -1.31 10.89 28.31
CA ILE A 429 -1.13 9.93 29.39
C ILE A 429 -0.65 10.64 30.66
N LYS A 430 0.47 11.38 30.61
CA LYS A 430 1.01 12.06 31.81
C LYS A 430 0.39 13.43 32.07
N GLY A 431 -0.42 13.96 31.16
CA GLY A 431 -1.12 15.24 31.30
C GLY A 431 -0.27 16.46 30.93
N THR A 432 0.97 16.28 30.48
CA THR A 432 1.89 17.35 30.10
C THR A 432 2.70 16.96 28.86
N ALA A 433 2.78 17.86 27.88
CA ALA A 433 3.64 17.68 26.71
C ALA A 433 5.11 17.56 27.13
N ASP A 434 5.94 16.87 26.35
CA ASP A 434 7.36 16.59 26.62
C ASP A 434 7.65 15.77 27.90
N ALA A 435 6.61 15.25 28.56
CA ALA A 435 6.75 14.35 29.70
C ALA A 435 7.44 13.05 29.30
N ALA A 436 8.31 12.52 30.18
CA ALA A 436 8.87 11.20 29.98
C ALA A 436 7.83 10.13 30.32
N LEU A 437 7.60 9.20 29.39
CA LEU A 437 6.66 8.10 29.56
C LEU A 437 7.37 6.92 30.24
N PRO A 438 6.99 6.51 31.47
CA PRO A 438 7.62 5.39 32.15
C PRO A 438 7.12 4.06 31.56
N VAL A 439 8.00 3.30 30.92
CA VAL A 439 7.65 1.97 30.35
C VAL A 439 8.59 0.89 30.87
N LEU A 440 8.23 -0.38 30.70
CA LEU A 440 9.05 -1.48 31.20
C LEU A 440 10.22 -1.78 30.27
N GLU A 441 11.43 -1.80 30.83
CA GLU A 441 12.56 -2.52 30.26
C GLU A 441 12.41 -4.01 30.57
N ILE A 442 12.54 -4.84 29.54
CA ILE A 442 12.40 -6.30 29.63
C ILE A 442 13.60 -7.00 28.99
N THR A 443 13.79 -8.28 29.31
CA THR A 443 14.87 -9.09 28.73
C THR A 443 14.47 -9.69 27.38
N GLU A 444 15.45 -10.19 26.62
CA GLU A 444 15.20 -10.91 25.36
C GLU A 444 14.37 -12.18 25.57
N GLU A 445 14.51 -12.87 26.71
CA GLU A 445 13.67 -14.02 27.07
C GLU A 445 12.21 -13.58 27.29
N GLN A 446 12.02 -12.44 27.97
CA GLN A 446 10.70 -11.88 28.23
C GLN A 446 10.02 -11.38 26.94
N MET A 447 10.77 -10.98 25.91
CA MET A 447 10.22 -10.66 24.58
C MET A 447 9.47 -11.84 23.95
N ALA A 448 9.90 -13.08 24.21
CA ALA A 448 9.31 -14.29 23.64
C ALA A 448 8.15 -14.87 24.47
N GLN A 449 8.00 -14.46 25.73
CA GLN A 449 6.95 -14.95 26.61
C GLN A 449 5.60 -14.27 26.33
N LYS A 450 4.49 -14.99 26.48
CA LYS A 450 3.15 -14.39 26.44
C LYS A 450 2.95 -13.51 27.67
N THR A 451 2.25 -12.37 27.51
CA THR A 451 1.89 -11.50 28.63
C THR A 451 0.84 -12.21 29.51
N PRO A 452 1.12 -12.45 30.81
CA PRO A 452 0.14 -13.02 31.73
C PRO A 452 -1.09 -12.10 31.86
N ALA A 453 -2.30 -12.67 31.81
CA ALA A 453 -3.53 -11.90 31.94
C ALA A 453 -3.84 -11.60 33.42
N GLY A 454 -4.14 -10.33 33.73
CA GLY A 454 -4.71 -9.91 35.02
C GLY A 454 -3.74 -9.85 36.21
N GLN A 455 -2.41 -9.85 35.97
CA GLN A 455 -1.39 -9.71 37.01
C GLN A 455 -0.28 -8.73 36.58
N ALA A 456 0.51 -8.24 37.55
CA ALA A 456 1.69 -7.44 37.26
C ALA A 456 2.67 -8.23 36.37
N VAL A 457 3.15 -7.59 35.31
CA VAL A 457 4.06 -8.21 34.34
C VAL A 457 5.52 -8.04 34.77
N PRO A 458 6.42 -8.98 34.45
CA PRO A 458 7.83 -8.86 34.77
C PRO A 458 8.49 -7.75 33.94
N GLY A 459 9.47 -7.06 34.54
CA GLY A 459 10.17 -5.92 33.93
C GLY A 459 10.53 -4.84 34.94
N THR A 460 11.39 -3.92 34.53
CA THR A 460 11.78 -2.73 35.34
C THR A 460 11.22 -1.48 34.69
N GLU A 461 10.36 -0.75 35.39
CA GLU A 461 9.81 0.49 34.88
C GLU A 461 10.87 1.60 34.87
N LYS A 462 11.05 2.24 33.71
CA LYS A 462 12.07 3.28 33.50
C LYS A 462 11.56 4.38 32.59
N THR A 463 12.10 5.58 32.80
CA THR A 463 11.93 6.75 31.92
C THR A 463 13.17 7.04 31.06
N VAL A 464 14.30 6.39 31.40
CA VAL A 464 15.58 6.46 30.69
C VAL A 464 16.12 5.05 30.55
N PHE A 465 16.33 4.62 29.32
CA PHE A 465 16.88 3.31 28.94
C PHE A 465 18.34 3.48 28.56
N SER A 466 19.22 2.56 28.91
CA SER A 466 20.65 2.65 28.61
C SER A 466 21.14 1.38 27.93
N GLY A 467 22.01 1.50 26.92
CA GLY A 467 22.60 0.36 26.25
C GLY A 467 23.97 0.67 25.66
N THR A 468 24.84 -0.33 25.68
CA THR A 468 26.18 -0.25 25.06
C THR A 468 26.09 -0.49 23.56
N VAL A 469 26.72 0.38 22.77
CA VAL A 469 26.78 0.26 21.31
C VAL A 469 27.56 -0.99 20.92
N LYS A 470 26.96 -1.84 20.09
CA LYS A 470 27.60 -2.99 19.42
C LYS A 470 27.18 -3.02 17.96
N ASP A 471 28.14 -3.26 17.06
CA ASP A 471 27.92 -3.24 15.61
C ASP A 471 27.24 -1.92 15.15
N ASN A 472 27.70 -0.79 15.70
CA ASN A 472 27.15 0.54 15.48
C ASN A 472 25.68 0.72 15.91
N MET A 473 25.13 -0.16 16.78
CA MET A 473 23.75 -0.11 17.21
C MET A 473 23.55 -0.38 18.70
N VAL A 474 22.52 0.24 19.28
CA VAL A 474 21.92 -0.14 20.57
C VAL A 474 20.54 -0.70 20.32
N LYS A 475 20.18 -1.77 21.03
CA LYS A 475 18.90 -2.50 20.91
C LYS A 475 18.42 -2.82 22.33
N ILE A 476 17.37 -2.14 22.80
CA ILE A 476 16.85 -2.30 24.16
C ILE A 476 15.43 -2.85 24.09
N PRO A 477 15.17 -4.07 24.58
CA PRO A 477 13.83 -4.63 24.60
C PRO A 477 12.96 -3.90 25.64
N ILE A 478 11.75 -3.52 25.23
CA ILE A 478 10.77 -2.83 26.07
C ILE A 478 9.38 -3.46 25.94
N HIS A 479 8.57 -3.29 26.97
CA HIS A 479 7.13 -3.53 26.94
C HIS A 479 6.43 -2.16 27.07
N LEU A 480 5.68 -1.75 26.05
CA LEU A 480 5.06 -0.42 25.95
C LEU A 480 3.83 -0.30 26.89
N ARG A 481 4.08 -0.34 28.20
CA ARG A 481 3.10 -0.29 29.27
C ARG A 481 3.76 0.09 30.60
N PRO A 482 2.97 0.54 31.60
CA PRO A 482 3.41 0.58 32.99
C PRO A 482 3.37 -0.83 33.62
N LYS A 483 3.96 -0.96 34.81
CA LYS A 483 4.01 -2.23 35.56
C LYS A 483 2.63 -2.69 36.05
N SER A 484 1.80 -1.76 36.52
CA SER A 484 0.46 -2.03 37.07
C SER A 484 -0.59 -2.19 35.96
N GLU A 485 -1.52 -3.13 36.14
CA GLU A 485 -2.66 -3.32 35.23
C GLU A 485 -3.69 -2.19 35.40
N GLU A 486 -3.87 -1.69 36.62
CA GLU A 486 -4.72 -0.54 36.92
C GLU A 486 -4.21 0.72 36.22
N GLU A 487 -2.89 0.94 36.25
CA GLU A 487 -2.30 2.08 35.56
C GLU A 487 -2.38 1.90 34.03
N LEU A 488 -2.16 0.69 33.51
CA LEU A 488 -2.36 0.41 32.08
C LEU A 488 -3.81 0.67 31.67
N LYS A 489 -4.79 0.30 32.51
CA LYS A 489 -6.20 0.60 32.28
C LYS A 489 -6.45 2.10 32.25
N HIS A 490 -5.83 2.86 33.16
CA HIS A 490 -5.90 4.33 33.17
C HIS A 490 -5.29 4.96 31.92
N TRP A 491 -4.15 4.45 31.43
CA TRP A 491 -3.55 4.90 30.19
C TRP A 491 -4.46 4.62 28.99
N LYS A 492 -5.00 3.40 28.88
CA LYS A 492 -5.96 3.01 27.82
C LYS A 492 -7.21 3.91 27.86
N ASP A 493 -7.74 4.16 29.05
CA ASP A 493 -8.90 5.02 29.25
C ASP A 493 -8.64 6.46 28.78
N LYS A 494 -7.52 7.07 29.19
CA LYS A 494 -7.10 8.41 28.74
C LYS A 494 -6.96 8.52 27.23
N ILE A 495 -6.29 7.56 26.59
CA ILE A 495 -6.15 7.51 25.13
C ILE A 495 -7.51 7.35 24.45
N SER A 496 -8.40 6.52 25.00
CA SER A 496 -9.75 6.29 24.42
C SER A 496 -10.64 7.53 24.51
N LYS A 497 -10.53 8.27 25.62
CA LYS A 497 -11.29 9.49 25.92
C LYS A 497 -10.76 10.69 25.14
N GLY A 498 -9.45 10.75 24.91
CA GLY A 498 -8.78 11.83 24.20
C GLY A 498 -8.43 13.02 25.09
N LYS A 499 -8.06 14.14 24.44
CA LYS A 499 -7.65 15.36 25.14
C LYS A 499 -8.83 16.29 25.41
N GLU A 500 -8.69 17.14 26.42
CA GLU A 500 -9.65 18.22 26.67
C GLU A 500 -9.78 19.14 25.45
N ASP A 501 -11.02 19.40 25.04
CA ASP A 501 -11.35 20.22 23.86
C ASP A 501 -12.61 21.06 24.12
N GLY A 502 -12.46 22.00 25.05
CA GLY A 502 -13.49 22.94 25.47
C GLY A 502 -14.36 22.42 26.60
N THR A 503 -15.50 23.06 26.80
CA THR A 503 -16.44 22.78 27.89
C THR A 503 -17.86 22.72 27.37
N TYR A 504 -18.72 21.99 28.09
CA TYR A 504 -20.14 21.90 27.83
C TYR A 504 -20.92 22.39 29.04
N THR A 505 -21.87 23.31 28.81
CA THR A 505 -22.77 23.81 29.85
C THR A 505 -24.11 23.10 29.74
N TYR A 506 -24.49 22.39 30.80
CA TYR A 506 -25.78 21.71 30.93
C TYR A 506 -26.73 22.52 31.80
N THR A 507 -27.94 22.74 31.31
CA THR A 507 -29.02 23.46 32.00
C THR A 507 -30.10 22.49 32.46
N PHE A 508 -30.41 22.52 33.77
CA PHE A 508 -31.45 21.67 34.35
C PHE A 508 -32.85 22.12 33.91
N GLY A 509 -33.62 21.18 33.35
CA GLY A 509 -34.99 21.46 32.87
C GLY A 509 -36.05 21.53 33.97
N SER A 510 -35.78 20.90 35.11
CA SER A 510 -36.66 20.78 36.27
C SER A 510 -35.82 20.64 37.55
N ALA A 511 -36.46 20.78 38.71
CA ALA A 511 -35.79 20.55 39.99
C ALA A 511 -35.20 19.12 40.05
N THR A 512 -33.93 19.01 40.42
CA THR A 512 -33.18 17.75 40.50
C THR A 512 -32.45 17.68 41.83
N ASN A 513 -32.93 16.80 42.72
CA ASN A 513 -32.35 16.62 44.05
C ASN A 513 -31.23 15.56 44.03
N ILE A 514 -30.02 15.96 44.38
CA ILE A 514 -28.86 15.08 44.61
C ILE A 514 -28.53 15.11 46.10
N ASP A 515 -28.87 14.04 46.82
CA ASP A 515 -28.68 13.91 48.27
C ASP A 515 -27.55 12.94 48.67
N ASN A 516 -27.00 12.18 47.72
CA ASN A 516 -25.88 11.26 47.95
C ASN A 516 -25.07 11.00 46.65
N GLU A 517 -23.90 10.38 46.81
CA GLU A 517 -22.98 10.05 45.72
C GLU A 517 -23.55 9.05 44.70
N THR A 518 -24.44 8.16 45.11
CA THR A 518 -25.11 7.20 44.21
C THR A 518 -26.03 7.93 43.24
N LYS A 519 -26.90 8.83 43.74
CA LYS A 519 -27.73 9.70 42.90
C LYS A 519 -26.87 10.61 42.04
N LYS A 520 -25.79 11.17 42.57
CA LYS A 520 -24.86 12.00 41.79
C LYS A 520 -24.31 11.27 40.57
N THR A 521 -23.97 10.00 40.72
CA THR A 521 -23.52 9.12 39.63
C THR A 521 -24.62 8.86 38.61
N SER A 522 -25.83 8.52 39.07
CA SER A 522 -26.98 8.29 38.17
C SER A 522 -27.37 9.55 37.39
N ILE A 523 -27.33 10.73 38.04
CA ILE A 523 -27.61 12.00 37.38
C ILE A 523 -26.52 12.35 36.36
N ALA A 524 -25.24 12.10 36.66
CA ALA A 524 -24.16 12.28 35.68
C ALA A 524 -24.36 11.45 34.41
N LYS A 525 -24.81 10.19 34.54
CA LYS A 525 -25.19 9.32 33.40
C LYS A 525 -26.32 9.92 32.56
N ILE A 526 -27.37 10.41 33.23
CA ILE A 526 -28.51 11.03 32.57
C ILE A 526 -28.07 12.28 31.81
N ILE A 527 -27.27 13.14 32.44
CA ILE A 527 -26.72 14.36 31.84
C ILE A 527 -25.87 14.02 30.61
N LEU A 528 -24.99 13.02 30.71
CA LEU A 528 -24.16 12.58 29.58
C LEU A 528 -25.03 12.13 28.40
N ASN A 529 -26.04 11.31 28.66
CA ASN A 529 -26.97 10.84 27.63
C ASN A 529 -27.79 11.98 27.01
N ASN A 530 -28.23 12.93 27.82
CA ASN A 530 -28.99 14.09 27.36
C ASN A 530 -28.11 15.00 26.50
N ALA A 531 -26.88 15.28 26.92
CA ALA A 531 -25.93 16.08 26.14
C ALA A 531 -25.57 15.40 24.81
N LYS A 532 -25.46 14.05 24.79
CA LYS A 532 -25.24 13.28 23.55
C LYS A 532 -26.42 13.29 22.59
N LYS A 533 -27.66 13.31 23.10
CA LYS A 533 -28.88 13.34 22.28
C LYS A 533 -29.23 14.75 21.81
N GLY A 534 -28.97 15.74 22.65
CA GLY A 534 -29.40 17.12 22.48
C GLY A 534 -30.89 17.33 22.74
N ASN A 535 -31.25 18.54 23.14
CA ASN A 535 -32.61 19.08 23.20
C ASN A 535 -32.57 20.62 23.16
N ALA A 536 -33.74 21.27 23.18
CA ALA A 536 -33.87 22.73 23.04
C ALA A 536 -33.08 23.54 24.08
N LYS A 537 -32.90 23.04 25.31
CA LYS A 537 -32.15 23.72 26.40
C LYS A 537 -30.70 23.23 26.53
N ASN A 538 -30.39 22.08 25.95
CA ASN A 538 -29.11 21.40 26.05
C ASN A 538 -28.72 20.91 24.66
N PRO A 539 -28.07 21.76 23.84
CA PRO A 539 -27.70 21.40 22.48
C PRO A 539 -26.91 20.10 22.42
N LYS A 540 -27.02 19.36 21.32
CA LYS A 540 -26.23 18.15 21.15
C LYS A 540 -24.73 18.49 21.20
N ILE A 541 -23.94 17.70 21.95
CA ILE A 541 -22.47 17.79 21.90
C ILE A 541 -22.02 17.70 20.44
N GLU A 542 -21.09 18.58 20.06
CA GLU A 542 -20.50 18.65 18.72
C GLU A 542 -19.93 17.29 18.28
N ASN A 543 -20.13 16.93 17.02
CA ASN A 543 -19.63 15.67 16.48
C ASN A 543 -18.09 15.59 16.63
N GLY A 544 -17.60 14.46 17.13
CA GLY A 544 -16.17 14.24 17.41
C GLY A 544 -15.74 14.64 18.82
N LYS A 545 -16.61 15.29 19.61
CA LYS A 545 -16.41 15.55 21.04
C LYS A 545 -17.32 14.66 21.88
N THR A 546 -16.91 14.41 23.11
CA THR A 546 -17.69 13.71 24.13
C THR A 546 -17.40 14.30 25.52
N SER A 547 -17.99 13.74 26.57
CA SER A 547 -17.50 13.90 27.94
C SER A 547 -17.54 12.53 28.62
N SER A 548 -17.13 12.46 29.90
CA SER A 548 -17.24 11.24 30.72
C SER A 548 -18.19 11.45 31.89
N GLU A 549 -18.71 10.35 32.44
CA GLU A 549 -19.49 10.40 33.68
C GLU A 549 -18.68 11.00 34.82
N GLU A 550 -17.37 10.75 34.89
CA GLU A 550 -16.50 11.31 35.93
C GLU A 550 -16.37 12.83 35.82
N GLU A 551 -16.19 13.37 34.61
CA GLU A 551 -16.09 14.82 34.39
C GLU A 551 -17.39 15.54 34.78
N ILE A 552 -18.54 14.92 34.48
CA ILE A 552 -19.84 15.46 34.88
C ILE A 552 -20.04 15.34 36.40
N LYS A 553 -19.65 14.21 37.01
CA LYS A 553 -19.68 14.03 38.46
C LYS A 553 -18.84 15.09 39.19
N LYS A 554 -17.68 15.46 38.66
CA LYS A 554 -16.82 16.53 39.22
C LYS A 554 -17.51 17.89 39.20
N ALA A 555 -18.29 18.17 38.15
CA ALA A 555 -19.05 19.42 38.02
C ALA A 555 -20.33 19.46 38.88
N LEU A 556 -20.83 18.31 39.33
CA LEU A 556 -22.00 18.20 40.20
C LEU A 556 -21.62 18.41 41.68
N ALA A 557 -22.52 19.00 42.46
CA ALA A 557 -22.50 19.07 43.91
C ALA A 557 -23.69 18.27 44.49
N ILE A 558 -23.55 17.78 45.73
CA ILE A 558 -24.67 17.19 46.47
C ILE A 558 -25.52 18.36 46.98
N LYS A 559 -26.55 18.71 46.19
CA LYS A 559 -27.54 19.74 46.50
C LYS A 559 -28.78 19.55 45.63
N ASN A 560 -29.80 20.36 45.89
CA ASN A 560 -30.96 20.49 45.03
C ASN A 560 -30.71 21.54 43.94
N TYR A 561 -30.72 21.14 42.67
CA TYR A 561 -30.63 22.03 41.52
C TYR A 561 -32.03 22.45 41.08
N GLN A 562 -32.27 23.74 40.88
CA GLN A 562 -33.55 24.27 40.38
C GLN A 562 -33.62 24.27 38.85
N ALA A 563 -34.83 24.45 38.31
CA ALA A 563 -35.00 24.63 36.87
C ALA A 563 -34.26 25.91 36.42
N GLY A 564 -33.40 25.79 35.41
CA GLY A 564 -32.55 26.88 34.93
C GLY A 564 -31.15 26.91 35.54
N ASP A 565 -30.89 26.16 36.62
CA ASP A 565 -29.52 26.01 37.13
C ASP A 565 -28.63 25.38 36.05
N THR A 566 -27.33 25.66 36.14
CA THR A 566 -26.35 25.12 35.19
C THR A 566 -25.18 24.44 35.89
N ILE A 567 -24.57 23.50 35.17
CA ILE A 567 -23.22 22.99 35.45
C ILE A 567 -22.40 23.06 34.18
N THR A 568 -21.08 23.23 34.33
CA THR A 568 -20.15 23.19 33.21
C THR A 568 -19.13 22.08 33.44
N PHE A 569 -18.93 21.22 32.45
CA PHE A 569 -17.98 20.11 32.50
C PHE A 569 -17.13 20.06 31.23
N LYS A 570 -16.00 19.37 31.30
CA LYS A 570 -15.03 19.30 30.20
C LYS A 570 -15.56 18.47 29.04
N LEU A 571 -15.31 18.96 27.81
CA LEU A 571 -15.42 18.17 26.60
C LEU A 571 -14.07 17.53 26.30
N LEU A 572 -14.12 16.34 25.74
CA LEU A 572 -12.99 15.52 25.36
C LEU A 572 -13.09 15.24 23.85
N LYS A 573 -12.00 15.48 23.11
CA LYS A 573 -11.87 15.10 21.71
C LYS A 573 -10.85 13.97 21.61
N LYS A 574 -11.28 12.86 21.04
CA LYS A 574 -10.38 11.75 20.71
C LYS A 574 -9.34 12.25 19.72
N VAL A 575 -8.08 12.19 20.11
CA VAL A 575 -6.94 12.47 19.24
C VAL A 575 -5.90 11.36 19.42
N PRO A 576 -5.11 11.06 18.38
CA PRO A 576 -3.97 10.16 18.50
C PRO A 576 -3.00 10.59 19.61
N GLU A 577 -2.43 9.63 20.34
CA GLU A 577 -1.28 9.89 21.21
C GLU A 577 0.02 9.61 20.45
N PHE A 578 0.95 10.56 20.49
CA PHE A 578 2.20 10.53 19.74
C PHE A 578 3.40 10.58 20.67
N LEU A 579 4.39 9.75 20.41
CA LEU A 579 5.64 9.65 21.13
C LEU A 579 6.83 10.06 20.24
N TYR A 580 7.87 10.59 20.87
CA TYR A 580 9.17 10.79 20.24
C TYR A 580 10.29 10.28 21.15
N LEU A 581 11.50 10.14 20.60
CA LEU A 581 12.66 9.63 21.32
C LEU A 581 13.67 10.75 21.57
N HIS A 582 14.20 10.79 22.78
CA HIS A 582 15.29 11.68 23.15
C HIS A 582 16.50 10.82 23.50
N ALA A 583 17.51 10.81 22.62
CA ALA A 583 18.67 9.94 22.77
C ALA A 583 19.96 10.74 22.98
N LYS A 584 20.79 10.27 23.91
CA LYS A 584 22.07 10.89 24.27
C LYS A 584 23.20 9.87 24.24
N ALA A 585 24.39 10.30 23.85
CA ALA A 585 25.59 9.48 23.87
C ALA A 585 26.80 10.31 24.27
N GLN A 586 27.75 9.70 24.99
CA GLN A 586 29.02 10.34 25.32
C GLN A 586 30.16 9.65 24.57
N GLY A 587 30.71 10.36 23.59
CA GLY A 587 31.90 9.97 22.83
C GLY A 587 33.05 10.93 23.12
N GLU A 588 33.81 11.30 22.09
CA GLU A 588 34.76 12.44 22.11
C GLU A 588 34.04 13.76 22.43
N LYS A 589 32.75 13.85 22.08
CA LYS A 589 31.85 14.95 22.45
C LYS A 589 30.50 14.39 22.91
N GLN A 590 29.70 15.25 23.52
CA GLN A 590 28.34 14.93 23.91
C GLN A 590 27.40 15.01 22.71
N TYR A 591 26.57 13.97 22.52
CA TYR A 591 25.48 13.94 21.55
C TYR A 591 24.16 13.95 22.31
N ASP A 592 23.27 14.88 21.96
CA ASP A 592 21.96 15.05 22.58
C ASP A 592 20.95 15.40 21.48
N LYS A 593 20.17 14.40 21.02
CA LYS A 593 19.32 14.52 19.83
C LYS A 593 17.90 14.02 20.09
N LYS A 594 16.91 14.73 19.53
CA LYS A 594 15.51 14.29 19.46
C LYS A 594 15.25 13.62 18.11
N PHE A 595 14.67 12.42 18.14
CA PHE A 595 14.28 11.62 16.99
C PHE A 595 12.76 11.40 17.01
N LEU A 596 12.17 11.19 15.83
CA LEU A 596 10.71 11.08 15.68
C LEU A 596 9.96 12.32 16.20
N ASN A 597 10.61 13.50 16.16
CA ASN A 597 10.06 14.76 16.68
C ASN A 597 9.82 15.79 15.57
N LYS A 598 9.08 15.36 14.53
CA LYS A 598 8.62 16.21 13.41
C LYS A 598 7.22 15.76 13.02
N GLU A 599 6.38 16.67 12.53
CA GLU A 599 5.05 16.33 12.06
C GLU A 599 5.10 15.22 11.00
N GLY A 600 4.23 14.21 11.15
CA GLY A 600 4.22 12.99 10.33
C GLY A 600 5.34 11.98 10.63
N ALA A 601 6.27 12.27 11.56
CA ALA A 601 7.37 11.37 11.92
C ALA A 601 7.31 10.84 13.37
N TYR A 602 6.33 11.27 14.16
CA TYR A 602 6.09 10.77 15.52
C TYR A 602 5.69 9.30 15.53
N PHE A 603 5.99 8.61 16.62
CA PHE A 603 5.52 7.25 16.87
C PHE A 603 4.11 7.29 17.46
N GLN A 604 3.12 6.67 16.82
CA GLN A 604 1.75 6.72 17.30
C GLN A 604 1.42 5.54 18.23
N ILE A 605 0.89 5.84 19.43
CA ILE A 605 0.22 4.83 20.25
C ILE A 605 -1.17 4.56 19.66
N GLY A 606 -1.46 3.29 19.34
CA GLY A 606 -2.79 2.88 18.89
C GLY A 606 -2.98 2.73 17.37
N ARG A 607 -1.91 2.72 16.57
CA ARG A 607 -1.95 2.37 15.13
C ARG A 607 -1.34 0.99 14.79
N GLY A 608 -1.16 0.09 15.75
CA GLY A 608 -0.80 -1.29 15.38
C GLY A 608 -1.99 -1.99 14.73
N LYS A 609 -1.79 -2.70 13.61
CA LYS A 609 -2.76 -3.70 13.11
C LYS A 609 -3.20 -4.52 14.31
N CYS A 610 -4.47 -4.46 14.68
CA CYS A 610 -4.96 -5.30 15.76
C CYS A 610 -4.65 -6.75 15.37
N PRO A 611 -3.87 -7.49 16.17
CA PRO A 611 -3.40 -8.81 15.77
C PRO A 611 -4.54 -9.83 15.62
N ARG A 612 -5.76 -9.46 16.03
CA ARG A 612 -6.99 -10.27 15.95
C ARG A 612 -7.87 -9.95 14.74
N CYS A 613 -7.59 -8.86 14.02
CA CYS A 613 -8.46 -8.35 12.95
C CYS A 613 -8.46 -9.23 11.70
N SER A 614 -7.29 -9.70 11.28
CA SER A 614 -7.15 -10.64 10.14
C SER A 614 -6.77 -12.06 10.56
N ALA A 615 -7.10 -12.43 11.81
CA ALA A 615 -6.74 -13.71 12.37
C ALA A 615 -7.85 -14.27 13.24
N LEU A 616 -8.05 -15.57 13.17
CA LEU A 616 -8.98 -16.36 13.93
C LEU A 616 -8.20 -17.31 14.83
N THR A 617 -8.71 -17.57 16.03
CA THR A 617 -8.10 -18.52 16.97
C THR A 617 -9.04 -19.69 17.27
N SER A 618 -8.49 -20.79 17.78
CA SER A 618 -9.28 -21.95 18.23
C SER A 618 -10.27 -21.58 19.33
N GLU A 619 -9.87 -20.69 20.25
CA GLU A 619 -10.75 -20.18 21.31
C GLU A 619 -11.92 -19.38 20.73
N GLU A 620 -11.66 -18.51 19.76
CA GLU A 620 -12.72 -17.75 19.08
C GLU A 620 -13.69 -18.68 18.33
N ILE A 621 -13.20 -19.69 17.62
CA ILE A 621 -14.07 -20.67 16.93
C ILE A 621 -14.91 -21.48 17.91
N LYS A 622 -14.32 -21.95 19.02
CA LYS A 622 -15.05 -22.68 20.05
C LYS A 622 -16.08 -21.79 20.76
N GLY A 623 -15.79 -20.49 20.90
CA GLY A 623 -16.77 -19.51 21.36
C GLY A 623 -17.94 -19.32 20.38
N VAL A 624 -17.63 -19.22 19.08
CA VAL A 624 -18.66 -19.06 18.03
C VAL A 624 -19.52 -20.32 17.90
N PHE A 625 -18.90 -21.49 17.86
CA PHE A 625 -19.52 -22.79 17.59
C PHE A 625 -19.21 -23.79 18.72
N PRO A 626 -19.86 -23.66 19.90
CA PRO A 626 -19.51 -24.43 21.09
C PRO A 626 -19.80 -25.93 20.98
N SER A 627 -20.62 -26.35 20.00
CA SER A 627 -20.89 -27.77 19.73
C SER A 627 -19.95 -28.38 18.68
N LEU A 628 -18.95 -27.62 18.23
CA LEU A 628 -17.92 -28.11 17.31
C LEU A 628 -16.73 -28.65 18.08
N SER A 629 -16.53 -29.97 18.04
CA SER A 629 -15.49 -30.69 18.79
C SER A 629 -14.39 -31.30 17.91
N ASP A 630 -14.53 -31.24 16.59
CA ASP A 630 -13.55 -31.81 15.66
C ASP A 630 -12.41 -30.81 15.44
N GLU A 631 -11.24 -31.08 16.02
CA GLU A 631 -10.08 -30.20 15.96
C GLU A 631 -9.53 -30.04 14.52
N ASN A 632 -9.69 -31.02 13.64
CA ASN A 632 -9.24 -30.89 12.24
C ASN A 632 -10.09 -29.85 11.49
N ILE A 633 -11.41 -29.85 11.75
CA ILE A 633 -12.34 -28.85 11.20
C ILE A 633 -12.01 -27.47 11.75
N ILE A 634 -11.66 -27.36 13.04
CA ILE A 634 -11.28 -26.09 13.66
C ILE A 634 -9.98 -25.55 13.05
N GLU A 635 -8.95 -26.38 12.92
CA GLU A 635 -7.66 -26.00 12.32
C GLU A 635 -7.83 -25.58 10.85
N GLU A 636 -8.54 -26.37 10.03
CA GLU A 636 -8.78 -26.02 8.62
C GLU A 636 -9.58 -24.73 8.48
N MET A 637 -10.54 -24.46 9.39
CA MET A 637 -11.28 -23.20 9.41
C MET A 637 -10.41 -22.01 9.73
N ILE A 638 -9.53 -22.13 10.72
CA ILE A 638 -8.57 -21.08 11.08
C ILE A 638 -7.65 -20.78 9.90
N ASP A 639 -7.06 -21.81 9.30
CA ASP A 639 -6.14 -21.65 8.18
C ASP A 639 -6.82 -21.02 6.97
N SER A 640 -8.01 -21.51 6.61
CA SER A 640 -8.79 -20.98 5.48
C SER A 640 -9.27 -19.56 5.72
N PHE A 641 -9.76 -19.25 6.92
CA PHE A 641 -10.20 -17.91 7.27
C PHE A 641 -9.05 -16.92 7.26
N ASN A 642 -7.94 -17.24 7.93
CA ASN A 642 -6.77 -16.38 8.01
C ASN A 642 -6.16 -16.12 6.63
N LYS A 643 -6.30 -17.07 5.72
CA LYS A 643 -5.84 -16.92 4.34
C LYS A 643 -6.71 -15.97 3.50
N TYR A 644 -8.03 -15.98 3.67
CA TYR A 644 -8.95 -15.31 2.73
C TYR A 644 -9.72 -14.10 3.30
N CYS A 645 -9.77 -13.92 4.62
CA CYS A 645 -10.64 -12.92 5.26
C CYS A 645 -10.37 -11.48 4.81
N GLU A 646 -9.12 -11.12 4.49
CA GLU A 646 -8.75 -9.78 4.00
C GLU A 646 -9.33 -9.48 2.62
N ASP A 647 -9.32 -10.46 1.71
CA ASP A 647 -9.85 -10.31 0.35
C ASP A 647 -11.36 -10.04 0.35
N PHE A 648 -12.07 -10.57 1.35
CA PHE A 648 -13.53 -10.50 1.45
C PHE A 648 -14.04 -9.48 2.49
N LYS A 649 -13.18 -8.61 3.02
CA LYS A 649 -13.58 -7.56 4.00
C LYS A 649 -14.24 -8.14 5.25
N VAL A 650 -13.63 -9.19 5.81
CA VAL A 650 -13.92 -9.72 7.15
C VAL A 650 -12.65 -9.66 8.01
N ASN A 651 -11.99 -8.51 7.95
CA ASN A 651 -10.63 -8.30 8.45
C ASN A 651 -10.55 -7.27 9.57
N THR A 652 -11.65 -7.08 10.32
CA THR A 652 -11.65 -6.36 11.58
C THR A 652 -12.41 -7.15 12.64
N CYS A 653 -12.17 -6.90 13.93
CA CYS A 653 -12.96 -7.52 15.00
C CYS A 653 -14.46 -7.24 14.84
N THR A 654 -14.83 -6.01 14.44
CA THR A 654 -16.22 -5.64 14.15
C THR A 654 -16.81 -6.47 13.01
N LEU A 655 -16.10 -6.58 11.88
CA LEU A 655 -16.59 -7.29 10.70
C LEU A 655 -16.65 -8.81 10.94
N LYS A 656 -15.66 -9.38 11.65
CA LYS A 656 -15.72 -10.75 12.16
C LYS A 656 -16.98 -10.96 13.00
N ALA A 657 -17.24 -10.06 13.94
CA ALA A 657 -18.38 -10.21 14.84
C ALA A 657 -19.71 -10.23 14.10
N HIS A 658 -19.90 -9.34 13.11
CA HIS A 658 -21.10 -9.37 12.28
C HIS A 658 -21.18 -10.62 11.41
N PHE A 659 -20.12 -10.98 10.69
CA PHE A 659 -20.10 -12.15 9.82
C PHE A 659 -20.46 -13.44 10.60
N PHE A 660 -19.78 -13.68 11.72
CA PHE A 660 -20.01 -14.89 12.51
C PHE A 660 -21.33 -14.87 13.30
N ALA A 661 -21.88 -13.70 13.64
CA ALA A 661 -23.23 -13.63 14.22
C ALA A 661 -24.28 -14.13 13.22
N GLN A 662 -24.13 -13.75 11.95
CA GLN A 662 -25.01 -14.24 10.89
C GLN A 662 -24.73 -15.72 10.60
N ALA A 663 -23.46 -16.10 10.46
CA ALA A 663 -23.09 -17.49 10.17
C ALA A 663 -23.58 -18.48 11.24
N LYS A 664 -23.48 -18.11 12.53
CA LYS A 664 -24.02 -18.91 13.64
C LYS A 664 -25.53 -19.10 13.52
N GLN A 665 -26.27 -18.06 13.15
CA GLN A 665 -27.71 -18.16 12.97
C GLN A 665 -28.10 -19.04 11.77
N GLU A 666 -27.35 -18.95 10.66
CA GLU A 666 -27.66 -19.71 9.43
C GLU A 666 -27.20 -21.17 9.51
N SER A 667 -26.04 -21.42 10.13
CA SER A 667 -25.37 -22.73 10.10
C SER A 667 -25.44 -23.48 11.43
N GLY A 668 -25.86 -22.82 12.50
CA GLY A 668 -25.96 -23.41 13.84
C GLY A 668 -24.60 -23.80 14.45
N ASP A 669 -24.64 -24.28 15.71
CA ASP A 669 -23.45 -24.51 16.53
C ASP A 669 -22.56 -25.67 16.09
N ARG A 670 -23.06 -26.53 15.19
CA ARG A 670 -22.33 -27.70 14.66
C ARG A 670 -21.88 -27.51 13.21
N LEU A 671 -22.29 -26.42 12.56
CA LEU A 671 -22.02 -26.14 11.15
C LEU A 671 -22.51 -27.20 10.14
N THR A 672 -23.20 -28.25 10.58
CA THR A 672 -23.68 -29.34 9.72
C THR A 672 -24.42 -28.85 8.46
N PRO A 673 -25.36 -27.88 8.56
CA PRO A 673 -26.02 -27.30 7.39
C PRO A 673 -25.08 -26.55 6.43
N ALA A 674 -23.97 -26.00 6.90
CA ALA A 674 -23.00 -25.35 6.03
C ALA A 674 -22.34 -26.35 5.07
N PHE A 675 -22.04 -27.57 5.56
CA PHE A 675 -21.41 -28.63 4.76
C PHE A 675 -22.43 -29.47 3.99
N LYS A 676 -23.41 -30.03 4.69
CA LYS A 676 -24.38 -31.00 4.13
C LYS A 676 -25.57 -30.33 3.46
N GLY A 677 -25.76 -29.04 3.68
CA GLY A 677 -26.94 -28.29 3.31
C GLY A 677 -28.06 -28.41 4.33
N GLU A 678 -29.03 -27.50 4.23
CA GLU A 678 -30.25 -27.56 5.00
C GLU A 678 -30.95 -28.92 4.83
N THR A 679 -31.61 -29.37 5.89
CA THR A 679 -32.41 -30.60 5.88
C THR A 679 -33.80 -30.31 5.31
N MET A 680 -34.36 -31.29 4.59
CA MET A 680 -35.75 -31.24 4.14
C MET A 680 -36.67 -32.13 4.99
N ASP A 681 -36.22 -32.57 6.15
CA ASP A 681 -36.96 -33.42 7.09
C ASP A 681 -38.06 -32.63 7.85
N TYR A 682 -39.13 -32.28 7.13
CA TYR A 682 -40.25 -31.51 7.65
C TYR A 682 -41.44 -32.38 8.02
N THR A 683 -42.16 -31.98 9.07
CA THR A 683 -43.50 -32.50 9.32
C THR A 683 -44.49 -31.95 8.31
N VAL A 684 -45.66 -32.59 8.15
CA VAL A 684 -46.76 -32.06 7.34
C VAL A 684 -47.10 -30.62 7.72
N ALA A 685 -47.21 -30.34 9.03
CA ALA A 685 -47.45 -28.99 9.55
C ALA A 685 -46.30 -28.01 9.24
N GLY A 686 -45.05 -28.50 9.29
CA GLY A 686 -43.87 -27.73 8.91
C GLY A 686 -43.90 -27.32 7.43
N LEU A 687 -44.16 -28.28 6.54
CA LEU A 687 -44.28 -28.03 5.10
C LEU A 687 -45.38 -27.03 4.77
N LYS A 688 -46.53 -27.09 5.45
CA LYS A 688 -47.62 -26.10 5.30
C LYS A 688 -47.21 -24.66 5.67
N ASN A 689 -46.05 -24.46 6.31
CA ASN A 689 -45.50 -23.13 6.58
C ASN A 689 -44.34 -22.73 5.64
N THR A 690 -44.08 -23.52 4.60
CA THR A 690 -43.03 -23.26 3.59
C THR A 690 -43.62 -22.71 2.28
N GLY A 691 -42.80 -22.62 1.24
CA GLY A 691 -43.23 -22.28 -0.11
C GLY A 691 -44.28 -23.24 -0.70
N PHE A 692 -44.57 -24.37 -0.05
CA PHE A 692 -45.62 -25.30 -0.46
C PHE A 692 -46.99 -24.61 -0.64
N MET A 693 -47.33 -23.66 0.23
CA MET A 693 -48.62 -22.97 0.16
C MET A 693 -48.72 -21.90 -0.93
N ASN A 694 -47.59 -21.52 -1.54
CA ASN A 694 -47.53 -20.44 -2.53
C ASN A 694 -47.72 -20.95 -3.97
N VAL A 695 -47.93 -22.25 -4.16
CA VAL A 695 -48.20 -22.85 -5.47
C VAL A 695 -49.69 -22.65 -5.79
N SER A 696 -49.98 -21.68 -6.67
CA SER A 696 -51.34 -21.41 -7.13
C SER A 696 -51.93 -22.59 -7.92
N SER A 697 -53.26 -22.64 -8.03
CA SER A 697 -54.00 -23.69 -8.78
C SER A 697 -53.59 -23.81 -10.26
N GLY A 698 -52.85 -22.85 -10.82
CA GLY A 698 -52.29 -22.90 -12.18
C GLY A 698 -50.97 -23.64 -12.33
N TYR A 699 -50.30 -24.00 -11.23
CA TYR A 699 -48.99 -24.68 -11.21
C TYR A 699 -49.08 -26.01 -10.47
N LEU A 700 -50.12 -26.79 -10.79
CA LEU A 700 -50.32 -28.12 -10.23
C LEU A 700 -49.12 -29.01 -10.54
N PHE A 701 -48.76 -29.80 -9.54
CA PHE A 701 -47.63 -30.69 -9.63
C PHE A 701 -48.06 -32.03 -10.22
N GLY A 702 -47.98 -32.17 -11.54
CA GLY A 702 -48.78 -33.14 -12.29
C GLY A 702 -50.28 -32.81 -12.20
N ARG A 703 -50.88 -33.02 -11.02
CA ARG A 703 -52.28 -32.65 -10.64
C ARG A 703 -52.47 -32.32 -9.14
N LYS A 704 -51.41 -32.29 -8.32
CA LYS A 704 -51.51 -32.14 -6.85
C LYS A 704 -51.26 -30.70 -6.41
N THR A 705 -52.02 -30.24 -5.42
CA THR A 705 -51.81 -28.95 -4.73
C THR A 705 -50.63 -29.04 -3.76
N GLY A 706 -50.09 -27.89 -3.36
CA GLY A 706 -49.05 -27.85 -2.32
C GLY A 706 -49.49 -28.45 -0.97
N ILE A 707 -50.78 -28.36 -0.62
CA ILE A 707 -51.33 -29.01 0.58
C ILE A 707 -51.25 -30.53 0.44
N GLN A 708 -51.68 -31.07 -0.69
CA GLN A 708 -51.64 -32.51 -0.97
C GLN A 708 -50.21 -33.04 -0.97
N MET A 709 -49.27 -32.27 -1.53
CA MET A 709 -47.85 -32.62 -1.52
C MET A 709 -47.24 -32.56 -0.12
N ALA A 710 -47.66 -31.60 0.72
CA ALA A 710 -47.23 -31.53 2.11
C ALA A 710 -47.72 -32.73 2.93
N GLU A 711 -48.94 -33.22 2.67
CA GLU A 711 -49.52 -34.39 3.31
C GLU A 711 -48.90 -35.70 2.84
N GLU A 712 -48.49 -35.78 1.58
CA GLU A 712 -47.84 -36.95 1.00
C GLU A 712 -46.36 -37.09 1.39
N LEU A 713 -45.62 -35.99 1.38
CA LEU A 713 -44.16 -36.00 1.58
C LEU A 713 -43.75 -35.69 3.02
N GLY A 714 -44.58 -34.98 3.78
CA GLY A 714 -44.25 -34.59 5.15
C GLY A 714 -44.44 -35.75 6.14
N ARG A 715 -43.59 -35.82 7.16
CA ARG A 715 -43.82 -36.81 8.23
C ARG A 715 -44.99 -36.36 9.13
N PRO A 716 -45.82 -37.27 9.66
CA PRO A 716 -47.01 -36.89 10.43
C PRO A 716 -46.70 -36.01 11.64
N THR A 717 -45.70 -36.41 12.44
CA THR A 717 -45.27 -35.68 13.65
C THR A 717 -43.75 -35.68 13.76
N SER A 718 -43.20 -34.89 14.68
CA SER A 718 -41.76 -34.88 14.98
C SER A 718 -41.23 -36.21 15.51
N ASN A 719 -42.10 -37.06 16.05
CA ASN A 719 -41.74 -38.37 16.60
C ASN A 719 -41.79 -39.50 15.54
N SER A 720 -42.30 -39.20 14.35
CA SER A 720 -42.30 -40.15 13.23
C SER A 720 -40.88 -40.30 12.66
N PRO A 721 -40.54 -41.44 12.03
CA PRO A 721 -39.28 -41.60 11.32
C PRO A 721 -39.01 -40.43 10.37
N GLY A 722 -37.74 -40.00 10.31
CA GLY A 722 -37.33 -38.92 9.42
C GLY A 722 -37.56 -39.28 7.95
N LEU A 723 -37.76 -38.26 7.13
CA LEU A 723 -37.97 -38.44 5.70
C LEU A 723 -36.77 -39.12 5.03
N THR A 724 -37.06 -40.09 4.15
CA THR A 724 -36.05 -40.71 3.29
C THR A 724 -35.39 -39.65 2.39
N LEU A 725 -34.17 -39.94 1.92
CA LEU A 725 -33.46 -39.03 1.00
C LEU A 725 -34.29 -38.71 -0.25
N GLU A 726 -35.00 -39.70 -0.78
CA GLU A 726 -35.92 -39.51 -1.90
C GLU A 726 -37.02 -38.49 -1.59
N GLN A 727 -37.70 -38.63 -0.45
CA GLN A 727 -38.72 -37.68 -0.02
C GLN A 727 -38.14 -36.29 0.17
N GLN A 728 -36.95 -36.19 0.76
CA GLN A 728 -36.25 -34.92 0.95
C GLN A 728 -35.86 -34.23 -0.36
N ILE A 729 -35.41 -34.98 -1.37
CA ILE A 729 -35.15 -34.45 -2.72
C ILE A 729 -36.43 -33.88 -3.33
N LYS A 730 -37.54 -34.62 -3.24
CA LYS A 730 -38.84 -34.18 -3.74
C LYS A 730 -39.32 -32.90 -3.03
N VAL A 731 -39.12 -32.81 -1.71
CA VAL A 731 -39.41 -31.60 -0.94
C VAL A 731 -38.57 -30.42 -1.43
N ALA A 732 -37.25 -30.56 -1.55
CA ALA A 732 -36.38 -29.46 -2.01
C ALA A 732 -36.73 -28.99 -3.43
N ASN A 733 -36.98 -29.91 -4.35
CA ASN A 733 -37.42 -29.59 -5.70
C ASN A 733 -38.74 -28.83 -5.71
N PHE A 734 -39.67 -29.17 -4.82
CA PHE A 734 -40.92 -28.44 -4.68
C PHE A 734 -40.68 -27.01 -4.15
N VAL A 735 -39.87 -26.85 -3.10
CA VAL A 735 -39.62 -25.53 -2.50
C VAL A 735 -38.83 -24.63 -3.45
N TYR A 736 -37.81 -25.16 -4.13
CA TYR A 736 -36.80 -24.34 -4.81
C TYR A 736 -36.74 -24.51 -6.33
N GLY A 737 -37.34 -25.56 -6.88
CA GLY A 737 -37.25 -25.90 -8.31
C GLY A 737 -38.51 -25.57 -9.12
N LEU A 738 -39.53 -24.98 -8.49
CA LEU A 738 -40.79 -24.61 -9.14
C LEU A 738 -41.11 -23.12 -9.03
N ASP A 739 -41.89 -22.62 -9.99
CA ASP A 739 -42.35 -21.23 -10.02
C ASP A 739 -43.34 -20.93 -8.88
N PRO A 740 -43.32 -19.69 -8.34
CA PRO A 740 -42.54 -18.54 -8.82
C PRO A 740 -41.10 -18.48 -8.29
N LYS A 741 -40.68 -19.40 -7.41
CA LYS A 741 -39.37 -19.33 -6.74
C LYS A 741 -38.22 -19.79 -7.65
N ALA A 742 -38.47 -20.73 -8.56
CA ALA A 742 -37.51 -21.14 -9.59
C ALA A 742 -37.07 -19.97 -10.48
N ALA A 743 -38.01 -19.12 -10.90
CA ALA A 743 -37.72 -17.94 -11.72
C ALA A 743 -36.64 -17.01 -11.13
N THR A 744 -36.55 -16.89 -9.80
CA THR A 744 -35.53 -16.05 -9.14
C THR A 744 -34.27 -16.80 -8.74
N LEU A 745 -34.33 -18.13 -8.63
CA LEU A 745 -33.22 -18.98 -8.21
C LEU A 745 -32.46 -19.64 -9.37
N GLY A 746 -33.03 -19.63 -10.58
CA GLY A 746 -32.45 -20.25 -11.77
C GLY A 746 -32.51 -21.79 -11.77
N ASN A 747 -33.22 -22.38 -10.82
CA ASN A 747 -33.35 -23.84 -10.69
C ASN A 747 -34.41 -24.40 -11.66
N LYS A 748 -34.24 -25.66 -12.03
CA LYS A 748 -35.22 -26.48 -12.75
C LYS A 748 -35.55 -27.74 -11.95
N ALA A 749 -36.82 -28.09 -11.91
CA ALA A 749 -37.28 -29.38 -11.39
C ALA A 749 -38.15 -30.09 -12.43
N PRO A 750 -38.26 -31.43 -12.37
CA PRO A 750 -39.18 -32.17 -13.22
C PRO A 750 -40.62 -31.74 -12.93
N ALA A 751 -41.43 -31.60 -13.99
CA ALA A 751 -42.82 -31.17 -13.91
C ALA A 751 -43.73 -32.06 -13.01
N ASN A 752 -43.25 -33.26 -12.63
CA ASN A 752 -43.99 -34.25 -11.85
C ASN A 752 -43.24 -34.87 -10.63
N ASN A 753 -42.03 -34.43 -10.22
CA ASN A 753 -41.19 -34.95 -9.07
C ASN A 753 -40.98 -36.47 -9.09
N GLN A 754 -41.25 -37.12 -10.21
CA GLN A 754 -41.02 -38.56 -10.28
C GLN A 754 -39.58 -38.87 -10.67
N SER A 755 -38.93 -37.98 -11.43
CA SER A 755 -37.52 -38.15 -11.76
C SER A 755 -36.65 -37.98 -10.52
N LEU A 756 -35.86 -39.00 -10.21
CA LEU A 756 -34.76 -38.96 -9.25
C LEU A 756 -33.39 -38.91 -9.94
N SER A 757 -33.37 -38.70 -11.26
CA SER A 757 -32.15 -38.44 -12.00
C SER A 757 -31.44 -37.22 -11.41
N GLU A 758 -30.16 -37.34 -11.09
CA GLU A 758 -29.42 -36.27 -10.42
C GLU A 758 -29.42 -34.96 -11.22
N ASN A 759 -29.50 -35.05 -12.56
CA ASN A 759 -29.52 -33.88 -13.42
C ASN A 759 -30.82 -33.07 -13.34
N ASP A 760 -31.92 -33.69 -12.89
CA ASP A 760 -33.23 -33.05 -12.85
C ASP A 760 -33.56 -32.42 -11.49
N ASN A 761 -32.74 -32.69 -10.46
CA ASN A 761 -33.03 -32.34 -9.08
C ASN A 761 -32.35 -31.04 -8.62
N GLU A 762 -32.46 -29.96 -9.40
CA GLU A 762 -31.73 -28.72 -9.11
C GLU A 762 -32.17 -28.07 -7.79
N GLY A 763 -33.44 -28.22 -7.38
CA GLY A 763 -33.90 -27.72 -6.08
C GLY A 763 -33.14 -28.36 -4.90
N TRP A 764 -32.83 -29.66 -4.99
CA TRP A 764 -31.97 -30.33 -4.00
C TRP A 764 -30.50 -29.95 -4.17
N ARG A 765 -29.97 -29.94 -5.40
CA ARG A 765 -28.55 -29.66 -5.67
C ARG A 765 -28.12 -28.28 -5.19
N TYR A 766 -28.99 -27.29 -5.31
CA TYR A 766 -28.75 -25.89 -4.94
C TYR A 766 -29.54 -25.43 -3.70
N ARG A 767 -29.98 -26.35 -2.83
CA ARG A 767 -30.55 -25.99 -1.51
C ARG A 767 -29.50 -25.29 -0.63
N GLY A 768 -29.95 -24.57 0.40
CA GLY A 768 -29.11 -23.79 1.32
C GLY A 768 -27.85 -24.52 1.78
N ARG A 769 -26.67 -23.97 1.50
CA ARG A 769 -25.34 -24.44 1.98
C ARG A 769 -24.40 -23.27 2.26
N GLY A 770 -23.27 -23.58 2.90
CA GLY A 770 -22.26 -22.60 3.28
C GLY A 770 -22.64 -21.81 4.52
N MET A 771 -21.68 -21.01 5.01
CA MET A 771 -21.82 -20.30 6.29
C MET A 771 -23.02 -19.36 6.34
N LEU A 772 -23.40 -18.77 5.21
CA LEU A 772 -24.55 -17.87 5.08
C LEU A 772 -25.74 -18.49 4.31
N GLN A 773 -25.77 -19.82 4.13
CA GLN A 773 -26.89 -20.57 3.51
C GLN A 773 -27.32 -20.05 2.12
N ILE A 774 -26.35 -19.96 1.19
CA ILE A 774 -26.62 -19.59 -0.20
C ILE A 774 -27.55 -20.62 -0.86
N THR A 775 -28.53 -20.16 -1.64
CA THR A 775 -29.58 -21.01 -2.22
C THR A 775 -29.84 -20.63 -3.68
N GLY A 776 -29.99 -21.62 -4.56
CA GLY A 776 -30.34 -21.45 -5.98
C GLY A 776 -29.14 -21.42 -6.93
N LYS A 777 -29.30 -22.04 -8.10
CA LYS A 777 -28.29 -22.16 -9.16
C LYS A 777 -27.65 -20.83 -9.55
N ASP A 778 -28.47 -19.78 -9.66
CA ASP A 778 -28.00 -18.45 -10.01
C ASP A 778 -27.04 -17.90 -8.96
N ASN A 779 -27.35 -18.06 -7.68
CA ASN A 779 -26.52 -17.57 -6.58
C ASN A 779 -25.23 -18.38 -6.48
N TYR A 780 -25.30 -19.71 -6.59
CA TYR A 780 -24.11 -20.57 -6.63
C TYR A 780 -23.15 -20.17 -7.75
N THR A 781 -23.69 -19.92 -8.95
CA THR A 781 -22.90 -19.51 -10.12
C THR A 781 -22.27 -18.13 -9.93
N LYS A 782 -23.03 -17.15 -9.45
CA LYS A 782 -22.57 -15.78 -9.24
C LYS A 782 -21.49 -15.72 -8.14
N ILE A 783 -21.68 -16.43 -7.03
CA ILE A 783 -20.75 -16.43 -5.90
C ILE A 783 -19.46 -17.15 -6.27
N GLU A 784 -19.50 -18.29 -6.96
CA GLU A 784 -18.29 -18.94 -7.48
C GLU A 784 -17.47 -17.96 -8.32
N LYS A 785 -18.13 -17.34 -9.30
CA LYS A 785 -17.49 -16.38 -10.20
C LYS A 785 -16.88 -15.22 -9.40
N HIS A 786 -17.65 -14.63 -8.49
CA HIS A 786 -17.20 -13.51 -7.67
C HIS A 786 -15.99 -13.86 -6.80
N VAL A 787 -16.02 -15.01 -6.11
CA VAL A 787 -14.91 -15.49 -5.27
C VAL A 787 -13.65 -15.71 -6.10
N ASN A 788 -13.77 -16.39 -7.25
CA ASN A 788 -12.63 -16.67 -8.09
C ASN A 788 -12.06 -15.42 -8.77
N GLU A 789 -12.90 -14.42 -9.07
CA GLU A 789 -12.48 -13.10 -9.56
C GLU A 789 -11.72 -12.30 -8.50
N VAL A 790 -12.23 -12.25 -7.26
CA VAL A 790 -11.58 -11.58 -6.12
C VAL A 790 -10.21 -12.21 -5.84
N LEU A 791 -10.15 -13.55 -5.77
CA LEU A 791 -8.92 -14.28 -5.45
C LEU A 791 -7.97 -14.45 -6.65
N LYS A 792 -8.40 -14.06 -7.86
CA LYS A 792 -7.67 -14.28 -9.13
C LYS A 792 -7.20 -15.74 -9.29
N SER A 793 -8.00 -16.68 -8.80
CA SER A 793 -7.68 -18.10 -8.74
C SER A 793 -8.96 -18.93 -8.69
N ASN A 794 -8.96 -20.10 -9.32
CA ASN A 794 -10.11 -21.01 -9.35
C ASN A 794 -10.14 -21.89 -8.09
N VAL A 795 -10.30 -21.28 -6.92
CA VAL A 795 -10.31 -21.98 -5.62
C VAL A 795 -11.69 -22.54 -5.29
N LEU A 796 -12.76 -21.85 -5.67
CA LEU A 796 -14.14 -22.26 -5.40
C LEU A 796 -14.74 -22.95 -6.63
N ASN A 797 -15.36 -24.12 -6.44
CA ASN A 797 -16.04 -24.88 -7.49
C ASN A 797 -17.38 -25.46 -6.98
N ILE A 798 -18.45 -24.69 -7.17
CA ILE A 798 -19.79 -24.96 -6.66
C ILE A 798 -20.90 -24.69 -7.69
N LYS A 799 -20.64 -24.09 -8.86
CA LYS A 799 -21.66 -23.66 -9.84
C LYS A 799 -22.56 -24.80 -10.33
N ASP A 800 -22.07 -26.04 -10.28
CA ASP A 800 -22.81 -27.25 -10.67
C ASP A 800 -23.61 -27.84 -9.49
N GLY A 801 -23.63 -27.17 -8.34
CA GLY A 801 -24.30 -27.62 -7.13
C GLY A 801 -23.61 -28.82 -6.48
N ARG A 802 -24.35 -29.58 -5.67
CA ARG A 802 -23.85 -30.83 -5.07
C ARG A 802 -24.81 -31.97 -5.35
N ARG A 803 -24.27 -33.08 -5.84
CA ARG A 803 -25.02 -34.33 -6.05
C ARG A 803 -25.46 -34.92 -4.70
N ASN A 804 -26.27 -35.97 -4.75
CA ASN A 804 -26.97 -36.48 -3.55
C ASN A 804 -26.02 -36.95 -2.44
N SER A 805 -24.87 -37.51 -2.80
CA SER A 805 -23.83 -37.99 -1.87
C SER A 805 -22.75 -36.95 -1.54
N GLU A 806 -22.77 -35.78 -2.19
CA GLU A 806 -21.72 -34.78 -2.07
C GLU A 806 -22.05 -33.70 -1.03
N ILE A 807 -21.01 -33.23 -0.35
CA ILE A 807 -21.07 -32.15 0.64
C ILE A 807 -20.07 -31.05 0.25
N PHE A 808 -20.21 -29.87 0.86
CA PHE A 808 -19.16 -28.87 0.79
C PHE A 808 -17.95 -29.28 1.64
N THR A 809 -16.75 -29.04 1.10
CA THR A 809 -15.55 -28.96 1.94
C THR A 809 -15.66 -27.76 2.88
N LEU A 810 -14.79 -27.69 3.89
CA LEU A 810 -14.80 -26.56 4.79
C LEU A 810 -14.45 -25.26 4.10
N THR A 811 -13.40 -25.30 3.28
CA THR A 811 -12.98 -24.16 2.48
C THR A 811 -14.13 -23.67 1.58
N GLU A 812 -14.91 -24.57 0.96
CA GLU A 812 -16.08 -24.20 0.16
C GLU A 812 -17.19 -23.58 1.01
N ALA A 813 -17.51 -24.16 2.16
CA ALA A 813 -18.53 -23.63 3.07
C ALA A 813 -18.16 -22.22 3.58
N LEU A 814 -16.89 -21.98 3.85
CA LEU A 814 -16.39 -20.67 4.29
C LEU A 814 -16.36 -19.66 3.13
N LEU A 815 -15.72 -20.00 2.01
CA LEU A 815 -15.58 -19.09 0.87
C LEU A 815 -16.92 -18.71 0.24
N THR A 816 -17.92 -19.58 0.29
CA THR A 816 -19.28 -19.22 -0.16
C THR A 816 -19.90 -18.15 0.73
N GLY A 817 -19.75 -18.25 2.05
CA GLY A 817 -20.19 -17.21 2.97
C GLY A 817 -19.41 -15.89 2.82
N LEU A 818 -18.08 -15.95 2.76
CA LEU A 818 -17.23 -14.77 2.54
C LEU A 818 -17.50 -14.10 1.18
N GLY A 819 -17.71 -14.92 0.15
CA GLY A 819 -18.09 -14.48 -1.19
C GLY A 819 -19.43 -13.77 -1.20
N ASP A 820 -20.45 -14.36 -0.58
CA ASP A 820 -21.78 -13.76 -0.47
C ASP A 820 -21.76 -12.44 0.32
N TRP A 821 -21.04 -12.43 1.44
CA TRP A 821 -20.81 -11.25 2.27
C TRP A 821 -20.23 -10.07 1.48
N HIS A 822 -19.18 -10.34 0.69
CA HIS A 822 -18.52 -9.32 -0.10
C HIS A 822 -19.35 -8.90 -1.33
N MET A 823 -19.91 -9.87 -2.05
CA MET A 823 -20.71 -9.64 -3.27
C MET A 823 -21.90 -8.73 -2.99
N HIS A 824 -22.58 -8.94 -1.87
CA HIS A 824 -23.73 -8.13 -1.44
C HIS A 824 -23.36 -6.96 -0.52
N LYS A 825 -22.06 -6.70 -0.30
CA LYS A 825 -21.55 -5.57 0.49
C LYS A 825 -22.11 -5.49 1.91
N MET A 826 -22.27 -6.65 2.56
CA MET A 826 -22.77 -6.73 3.92
C MET A 826 -21.83 -6.03 4.93
N TYR A 827 -20.56 -5.87 4.58
CA TYR A 827 -19.59 -5.11 5.38
C TYR A 827 -19.97 -3.63 5.54
N VAL A 828 -20.65 -3.01 4.57
CA VAL A 828 -20.95 -1.56 4.61
C VAL A 828 -21.83 -1.17 5.81
N PRO A 829 -22.99 -1.80 6.06
CA PRO A 829 -23.74 -1.52 7.29
C PRO A 829 -23.01 -2.00 8.55
N ALA A 830 -22.17 -3.04 8.45
CA ALA A 830 -21.42 -3.58 9.59
C ALA A 830 -20.26 -2.66 10.05
N GLU A 831 -19.70 -1.85 9.16
CA GLU A 831 -18.66 -0.84 9.44
C GLU A 831 -19.14 0.25 10.40
N ALA A 832 -20.45 0.42 10.61
CA ALA A 832 -21.00 1.35 11.59
C ALA A 832 -20.86 0.88 13.06
N GLY A 833 -20.17 -0.24 13.29
CA GLY A 833 -19.88 -0.80 14.60
C GLY A 833 -20.81 -1.94 15.03
N VAL A 834 -20.55 -2.48 16.22
CA VAL A 834 -21.37 -3.52 16.85
C VAL A 834 -22.63 -2.92 17.49
N THR A 835 -23.55 -2.46 16.65
CA THR A 835 -24.83 -1.86 17.08
C THR A 835 -26.03 -2.65 16.55
N LYS A 836 -27.19 -2.47 17.18
CA LYS A 836 -28.46 -3.04 16.73
C LYS A 836 -28.80 -2.58 15.31
N GLU A 837 -28.59 -1.31 15.02
CA GLU A 837 -28.91 -0.67 13.74
C GLU A 837 -28.03 -1.20 12.62
N ALA A 838 -26.72 -1.32 12.87
CA ALA A 838 -25.78 -1.96 11.94
C ALA A 838 -26.17 -3.40 11.63
N CYS A 839 -26.50 -4.18 12.67
CA CYS A 839 -26.93 -5.57 12.53
C CYS A 839 -28.22 -5.68 11.70
N LEU A 840 -29.21 -4.82 11.96
CA LEU A 840 -30.44 -4.75 11.15
C LEU A 840 -30.16 -4.39 9.69
N GLY A 841 -29.17 -3.54 9.43
CA GLY A 841 -28.69 -3.23 8.09
C GLY A 841 -28.16 -4.48 7.37
N VAL A 842 -27.33 -5.28 8.05
CA VAL A 842 -26.83 -6.57 7.52
C VAL A 842 -27.98 -7.55 7.29
N ILE A 843 -28.89 -7.71 8.26
CA ILE A 843 -30.04 -8.62 8.17
C ILE A 843 -30.96 -8.25 7.01
N LYS A 844 -31.14 -6.97 6.74
CA LYS A 844 -31.95 -6.50 5.61
C LYS A 844 -31.40 -6.99 4.26
N ILE A 845 -30.07 -7.10 4.14
CA ILE A 845 -29.40 -7.59 2.93
C ILE A 845 -29.50 -9.11 2.85
N ILE A 846 -29.21 -9.82 3.94
CA ILE A 846 -29.23 -11.29 3.99
C ILE A 846 -30.66 -11.84 3.81
N ASN A 847 -31.59 -11.40 4.66
CA ASN A 847 -32.95 -11.89 4.69
C ASN A 847 -33.88 -10.93 5.44
N SER A 848 -34.40 -9.92 4.74
CA SER A 848 -35.27 -8.88 5.33
C SER A 848 -36.55 -9.42 5.97
N ALA A 849 -37.04 -10.57 5.49
CA ALA A 849 -38.25 -11.24 5.95
C ALA A 849 -38.01 -12.26 7.09
N THR A 850 -36.77 -12.38 7.58
CA THR A 850 -36.45 -13.32 8.65
C THR A 850 -37.22 -13.02 9.94
N LYS A 851 -37.55 -14.10 10.67
CA LYS A 851 -38.17 -14.06 12.01
C LYS A 851 -37.15 -14.35 13.12
N SER A 852 -35.88 -14.04 12.88
CA SER A 852 -34.79 -14.20 13.83
C SER A 852 -33.96 -12.93 14.03
N LYS A 853 -34.54 -11.75 13.77
CA LYS A 853 -33.86 -10.44 13.89
C LYS A 853 -33.35 -10.21 15.31
N THR A 854 -34.20 -10.41 16.31
CA THR A 854 -33.85 -10.24 17.73
C THR A 854 -32.75 -11.22 18.14
N LYS A 855 -32.81 -12.47 17.65
CA LYS A 855 -31.80 -13.49 17.93
C LYS A 855 -30.44 -13.19 17.30
N ARG A 856 -30.40 -12.69 16.06
CA ARG A 856 -29.17 -12.26 15.38
C ARG A 856 -28.53 -11.05 16.06
N ILE A 857 -29.34 -10.11 16.56
CA ILE A 857 -28.86 -8.99 17.37
C ILE A 857 -28.26 -9.52 18.68
N ALA A 858 -28.95 -10.45 19.36
CA ALA A 858 -28.43 -11.06 20.58
C ALA A 858 -27.15 -11.88 20.34
N HIS A 859 -27.01 -12.57 19.21
CA HIS A 859 -25.74 -13.20 18.82
C HIS A 859 -24.60 -12.18 18.66
N LEU A 860 -24.89 -10.97 18.16
CA LEU A 860 -23.88 -9.94 17.96
C LEU A 860 -23.45 -9.28 19.28
N ILE A 861 -24.41 -8.81 20.09
CA ILE A 861 -24.15 -7.91 21.24
C ILE A 861 -24.71 -8.43 22.58
N GLY A 862 -25.26 -9.64 22.63
CA GLY A 862 -25.96 -10.18 23.80
C GLY A 862 -27.36 -9.58 24.00
N GLY A 863 -28.02 -10.02 25.07
CA GLY A 863 -29.35 -9.56 25.48
C GLY A 863 -30.48 -10.53 25.10
N THR A 864 -31.70 -10.04 25.29
CA THR A 864 -32.93 -10.82 25.12
C THR A 864 -33.35 -10.93 23.66
N TRP A 865 -33.79 -12.12 23.25
CA TRP A 865 -34.45 -12.37 21.98
C TRP A 865 -35.74 -13.17 22.16
N TYR A 866 -36.62 -13.09 21.16
CA TYR A 866 -37.96 -13.65 21.23
C TYR A 866 -38.18 -14.69 20.12
N GLU A 867 -38.89 -15.76 20.45
CA GLU A 867 -39.23 -16.79 19.48
C GLU A 867 -40.02 -16.19 18.29
N ASN A 868 -39.51 -16.38 17.07
CA ASN A 868 -40.08 -15.80 15.85
C ASN A 868 -40.16 -14.26 15.83
N ASP A 869 -39.33 -13.57 16.64
CA ASP A 869 -39.39 -12.12 16.88
C ASP A 869 -40.75 -11.62 17.44
N ASP A 870 -41.56 -12.50 18.03
CA ASP A 870 -42.82 -12.10 18.67
C ASP A 870 -42.62 -11.92 20.18
N GLU A 871 -42.66 -10.68 20.65
CA GLU A 871 -42.44 -10.33 22.06
C GLU A 871 -43.45 -10.97 23.04
N ARG A 872 -44.58 -11.49 22.53
CA ARG A 872 -45.58 -12.22 23.33
C ARG A 872 -45.24 -13.70 23.52
N LYS A 873 -44.27 -14.22 22.75
CA LYS A 873 -43.79 -15.59 22.89
C LYS A 873 -42.67 -15.68 23.91
N ARG A 874 -42.17 -16.91 24.12
CA ARG A 874 -41.05 -17.18 25.02
C ARG A 874 -39.83 -16.34 24.63
N SER A 875 -39.24 -15.68 25.61
CA SER A 875 -37.97 -14.98 25.51
C SER A 875 -36.82 -15.87 25.96
N PHE A 876 -35.63 -15.54 25.48
CA PHE A 876 -34.38 -16.21 25.83
C PHE A 876 -33.28 -15.14 25.89
N ASP A 877 -32.25 -15.39 26.69
CA ASP A 877 -31.14 -14.46 26.84
C ASP A 877 -29.84 -15.06 26.34
N ILE A 878 -28.99 -14.20 25.78
CA ILE A 878 -27.59 -14.49 25.47
C ILE A 878 -26.74 -13.55 26.33
N ASP A 879 -25.93 -14.09 27.22
CA ASP A 879 -25.00 -13.29 28.02
C ASP A 879 -24.04 -12.55 27.08
N PHE A 880 -23.65 -11.32 27.45
CA PHE A 880 -22.69 -10.55 26.64
C PHE A 880 -21.40 -11.32 26.35
N LYS A 881 -20.89 -12.10 27.33
CA LYS A 881 -19.67 -12.92 27.19
C LYS A 881 -19.77 -13.96 26.06
N ASP A 882 -20.98 -14.40 25.72
CA ASP A 882 -21.27 -15.40 24.68
C ASP A 882 -21.64 -14.74 23.34
N SER A 883 -21.61 -13.41 23.27
CA SER A 883 -21.84 -12.64 22.05
C SER A 883 -20.58 -12.52 21.20
N MET A 884 -20.75 -12.30 19.89
CA MET A 884 -19.63 -12.12 18.98
C MET A 884 -18.79 -10.88 19.31
N ALA A 885 -19.41 -9.80 19.80
CA ALA A 885 -18.69 -8.61 20.24
C ALA A 885 -17.70 -8.92 21.39
N ALA A 886 -18.06 -9.81 22.30
CA ALA A 886 -17.19 -10.25 23.39
C ALA A 886 -16.15 -11.28 22.92
N ILE A 887 -16.58 -12.31 22.16
CA ILE A 887 -15.69 -13.37 21.65
C ILE A 887 -14.54 -12.78 20.83
N PHE A 888 -14.83 -11.81 19.95
CA PHE A 888 -13.82 -11.13 19.13
C PHE A 888 -13.19 -9.91 19.80
N ARG A 889 -13.53 -9.64 21.07
CA ARG A 889 -12.97 -8.58 21.91
C ARG A 889 -12.99 -7.22 21.19
N VAL A 890 -14.13 -6.88 20.61
CA VAL A 890 -14.31 -5.69 19.76
C VAL A 890 -13.97 -4.42 20.52
N SER A 891 -14.34 -4.32 21.80
CA SER A 891 -14.02 -3.17 22.65
C SER A 891 -12.51 -2.96 22.89
N GLU A 892 -11.71 -4.01 22.73
CA GLU A 892 -10.25 -3.96 22.85
C GLU A 892 -9.56 -3.80 21.49
N CYS A 893 -10.34 -3.80 20.41
CA CYS A 893 -9.83 -3.60 19.07
C CYS A 893 -9.46 -2.13 18.88
N ASN A 894 -8.22 -1.79 19.20
CA ASN A 894 -7.64 -0.47 18.91
C ASN A 894 -7.26 -0.34 17.43
N GLN A 895 -8.15 -0.72 16.53
CA GLN A 895 -8.24 0.02 15.30
C GLN A 895 -9.27 1.11 15.60
N GLU A 896 -8.93 2.37 15.36
CA GLU A 896 -9.98 3.19 14.78
C GLU A 896 -10.54 2.34 13.65
N GLU A 897 -11.81 1.94 13.76
CA GLU A 897 -12.56 1.39 12.64
C GLU A 897 -12.11 2.19 11.44
N ALA A 898 -11.77 1.50 10.35
CA ALA A 898 -11.32 2.14 9.12
C ALA A 898 -12.42 3.08 8.60
N SER A 899 -12.57 4.24 9.23
CA SER A 899 -13.14 5.42 8.67
C SER A 899 -12.08 5.88 7.69
N ILE A 900 -12.21 5.36 6.47
CA ILE A 900 -11.70 5.91 5.23
C ILE A 900 -10.28 6.50 5.40
N GLU A 901 -9.24 5.69 5.17
CA GLU A 901 -7.84 6.10 5.03
C GLU A 901 -7.71 7.57 4.60
N GLU A 902 -7.40 8.45 5.57
CA GLU A 902 -7.30 9.92 5.51
C GLU A 902 -7.65 10.54 4.14
N ALA A 903 -8.91 10.46 3.74
CA ALA A 903 -9.28 10.83 2.37
C ALA A 903 -9.58 12.31 2.21
N CYS A 904 -9.82 13.03 3.31
CA CYS A 904 -10.09 14.46 3.33
C CYS A 904 -9.74 15.10 4.67
N THR A 905 -9.50 16.41 4.67
CA THR A 905 -9.42 17.20 5.90
C THR A 905 -10.75 17.15 6.68
N GLU A 906 -10.71 17.36 8.00
CA GLU A 906 -11.91 17.33 8.86
C GLU A 906 -13.00 18.30 8.35
N ASP A 907 -12.58 19.48 7.86
CA ASP A 907 -13.43 20.55 7.32
C ASP A 907 -13.85 20.36 5.84
N CYS A 908 -13.45 19.24 5.22
CA CYS A 908 -13.66 18.94 3.80
C CYS A 908 -13.04 19.98 2.84
N SER A 909 -12.09 20.81 3.30
CA SER A 909 -11.43 21.82 2.47
C SER A 909 -10.42 21.24 1.49
N GLN A 910 -9.90 20.03 1.75
CA GLN A 910 -8.98 19.33 0.86
C GLN A 910 -9.30 17.83 0.81
N CYS A 911 -9.08 17.25 -0.36
CA CYS A 911 -9.39 15.87 -0.70
C CYS A 911 -8.13 15.14 -1.19
N PHE A 912 -7.74 14.09 -0.47
CA PHE A 912 -6.55 13.28 -0.72
C PHE A 912 -6.86 12.01 -1.53
N ASN A 913 -8.11 11.51 -1.48
CA ASN A 913 -8.58 10.37 -2.27
C ASN A 913 -9.86 10.72 -3.04
N TYR A 914 -10.04 10.15 -4.22
CA TYR A 914 -11.20 10.43 -5.07
C TYR A 914 -12.22 9.29 -5.06
N ALA A 915 -13.46 9.61 -5.40
CA ALA A 915 -14.55 8.66 -5.58
C ALA A 915 -15.03 8.62 -7.04
N ASP A 916 -15.93 7.70 -7.35
CA ASP A 916 -16.70 7.72 -8.60
C ASP A 916 -18.12 8.23 -8.32
N VAL A 917 -18.82 8.72 -9.35
CA VAL A 917 -20.23 9.15 -9.21
C VAL A 917 -21.15 7.99 -8.80
N TRP A 918 -20.80 6.76 -9.16
CA TRP A 918 -21.36 5.52 -8.66
C TRP A 918 -20.37 4.39 -8.97
N GLU A 919 -20.60 3.20 -8.44
CA GLU A 919 -19.70 2.06 -8.62
C GLU A 919 -19.58 1.62 -10.09
N ASN A 920 -18.35 1.30 -10.51
CA ASN A 920 -17.99 0.83 -11.85
C ASN A 920 -18.58 1.73 -12.96
N PRO A 921 -18.25 3.04 -12.96
CA PRO A 921 -18.76 3.97 -13.97
C PRO A 921 -18.27 3.56 -15.36
N GLU A 922 -19.18 3.60 -16.34
CA GLU A 922 -18.86 3.39 -17.75
C GLU A 922 -19.08 4.67 -18.54
N ILE A 923 -18.20 4.93 -19.50
CA ILE A 923 -18.34 6.05 -20.43
C ILE A 923 -19.43 5.71 -21.45
N SER A 924 -20.36 6.65 -21.65
CA SER A 924 -21.39 6.56 -22.68
C SER A 924 -20.77 6.40 -24.08
N ASN A 925 -21.44 5.71 -24.99
CA ASN A 925 -21.04 5.57 -26.39
C ASN A 925 -21.98 6.31 -27.38
N ASP A 926 -22.85 7.20 -26.89
CA ASP A 926 -23.89 7.93 -27.64
C ASP A 926 -23.38 8.81 -28.82
N ASN A 927 -22.08 9.09 -28.87
CA ASN A 927 -21.48 9.94 -29.90
C ASN A 927 -20.51 9.16 -30.82
N GLY A 928 -20.82 7.92 -31.16
CA GLY A 928 -20.02 7.11 -32.09
C GLY A 928 -18.73 6.56 -31.48
N GLY A 929 -18.70 6.38 -30.16
CA GLY A 929 -17.57 5.80 -29.42
C GLY A 929 -17.31 6.50 -28.09
N LYS A 930 -16.74 5.77 -27.12
CA LYS A 930 -16.52 6.27 -25.75
C LYS A 930 -15.59 7.47 -25.70
N ASN A 931 -14.54 7.50 -26.52
CA ASN A 931 -13.58 8.61 -26.55
C ASN A 931 -14.18 9.94 -27.03
N ASN A 932 -15.25 9.91 -27.83
CA ASN A 932 -15.91 11.14 -28.26
C ASN A 932 -16.64 11.86 -27.11
N ASN A 933 -16.85 11.17 -25.99
CA ASN A 933 -17.45 11.66 -24.77
C ASN A 933 -16.41 11.97 -23.68
N ARG A 934 -15.14 12.17 -24.04
CA ARG A 934 -14.04 12.49 -23.11
C ARG A 934 -13.36 13.80 -23.48
N PHE A 935 -13.08 14.62 -22.46
CA PHE A 935 -12.35 15.87 -22.62
C PHE A 935 -10.88 15.60 -23.01
N GLY A 936 -10.42 16.23 -24.09
CA GLY A 936 -9.02 16.15 -24.54
C GLY A 936 -8.63 14.89 -25.31
N PHE A 937 -9.60 14.10 -25.80
CA PHE A 937 -9.36 12.90 -26.63
C PHE A 937 -9.76 13.08 -28.10
N ASN A 938 -9.58 14.29 -28.66
CA ASN A 938 -9.88 14.63 -30.06
C ASN A 938 -11.31 14.30 -30.52
N SER A 939 -12.30 14.46 -29.63
CA SER A 939 -13.71 14.44 -29.99
C SER A 939 -13.98 15.45 -31.10
N SER A 940 -14.57 15.01 -32.22
CA SER A 940 -14.93 15.87 -33.35
C SER A 940 -15.90 17.00 -32.97
N ARG A 941 -16.59 16.87 -31.84
CA ARG A 941 -17.51 17.87 -31.26
C ARG A 941 -16.89 18.72 -30.15
N GLY A 942 -15.64 18.47 -29.77
CA GLY A 942 -14.95 19.24 -28.73
C GLY A 942 -15.59 19.11 -27.34
N HIS A 943 -15.92 17.88 -26.94
CA HIS A 943 -16.55 17.54 -25.65
C HIS A 943 -15.85 18.19 -24.45
N LYS A 944 -16.63 18.73 -23.50
CA LYS A 944 -16.14 19.62 -22.43
C LYS A 944 -15.97 18.94 -21.05
N GLY A 945 -16.32 17.66 -20.97
CA GLY A 945 -16.27 16.86 -19.75
C GLY A 945 -16.15 15.37 -20.03
N ILE A 946 -16.77 14.55 -19.20
CA ILE A 946 -16.95 13.10 -19.38
C ILE A 946 -18.41 12.72 -19.17
N ASP A 947 -18.97 11.89 -20.08
CA ASP A 947 -20.34 11.37 -19.95
C ASP A 947 -20.33 9.97 -19.34
N ILE A 948 -20.73 9.87 -18.07
CA ILE A 948 -20.86 8.58 -17.39
C ILE A 948 -22.30 8.09 -17.51
N VAL A 949 -22.49 6.92 -18.12
CA VAL A 949 -23.82 6.39 -18.47
C VAL A 949 -24.59 5.91 -17.24
N SER A 950 -25.76 6.50 -17.01
CA SER A 950 -26.75 6.00 -16.05
C SER A 950 -27.66 4.97 -16.72
N GLY A 951 -27.99 5.17 -17.99
CA GLY A 951 -28.94 4.35 -18.74
C GLY A 951 -30.40 4.69 -18.39
N PRO A 952 -31.37 3.81 -18.68
CA PRO A 952 -32.79 4.12 -18.53
C PRO A 952 -33.23 4.28 -17.06
N GLN A 953 -32.37 3.93 -16.10
CA GLN A 953 -32.63 4.07 -14.67
C GLN A 953 -31.72 5.15 -14.09
N TYR A 954 -32.31 6.11 -13.39
CA TYR A 954 -31.54 7.12 -12.67
C TYR A 954 -30.76 6.48 -11.53
N LYS A 955 -29.49 6.84 -11.44
CA LYS A 955 -28.55 6.47 -10.39
C LYS A 955 -28.29 7.63 -9.44
N ASP A 956 -28.06 7.30 -8.18
CA ASP A 956 -27.53 8.24 -7.20
C ASP A 956 -26.12 8.70 -7.61
N VAL A 957 -25.90 10.01 -7.57
CA VAL A 957 -24.65 10.68 -7.90
C VAL A 957 -23.92 11.02 -6.62
N HIS A 958 -22.68 10.53 -6.52
CA HIS A 958 -21.79 10.76 -5.40
C HIS A 958 -20.71 11.78 -5.78
N SER A 959 -20.27 12.59 -4.82
CA SER A 959 -19.23 13.58 -5.07
C SER A 959 -17.89 12.90 -5.34
N LEU A 960 -17.21 13.27 -6.42
CA LEU A 960 -15.85 12.81 -6.74
C LEU A 960 -14.82 13.24 -5.68
N MET A 961 -15.01 14.43 -5.08
CA MET A 961 -14.06 15.05 -4.15
C MET A 961 -14.76 15.66 -2.92
N CYS A 962 -14.03 15.80 -1.81
CA CYS A 962 -14.47 16.63 -0.70
C CYS A 962 -14.43 18.09 -1.09
N GLY A 963 -15.39 18.89 -0.64
CA GLY A 963 -15.39 20.30 -0.97
C GLY A 963 -16.59 21.05 -0.42
N GLU A 964 -16.78 22.25 -0.95
CA GLU A 964 -17.91 23.11 -0.65
C GLU A 964 -18.78 23.27 -1.89
N VAL A 965 -20.09 23.17 -1.72
CA VAL A 965 -21.06 23.42 -2.80
C VAL A 965 -21.11 24.92 -3.09
N THR A 966 -20.63 25.35 -4.25
CA THR A 966 -20.56 26.79 -4.60
C THR A 966 -21.72 27.27 -5.46
N ALA A 967 -22.37 26.37 -6.22
CA ALA A 967 -23.52 26.69 -7.04
C ALA A 967 -24.46 25.50 -7.24
N VAL A 968 -25.76 25.79 -7.31
CA VAL A 968 -26.83 24.82 -7.57
C VAL A 968 -27.81 25.45 -8.57
N VAL A 969 -28.17 24.71 -9.62
CA VAL A 969 -29.29 25.01 -10.52
C VAL A 969 -30.27 23.86 -10.40
N ASN A 970 -31.48 24.13 -9.91
CA ASN A 970 -32.52 23.11 -9.70
C ASN A 970 -33.88 23.57 -10.25
N SER A 971 -33.86 24.34 -11.35
CA SER A 971 -35.05 24.97 -11.94
C SER A 971 -35.72 24.12 -13.03
N PHE A 972 -35.08 23.04 -13.49
CA PHE A 972 -35.63 22.16 -14.52
C PHE A 972 -36.49 21.08 -13.88
N LYS A 973 -37.68 20.87 -14.46
CA LYS A 973 -38.50 19.69 -14.13
C LYS A 973 -37.87 18.43 -14.73
N THR A 974 -38.23 17.27 -14.19
CA THR A 974 -37.86 15.97 -14.78
C THR A 974 -38.14 15.96 -16.27
N ASN A 975 -37.11 15.60 -17.04
CA ASN A 975 -37.12 15.52 -18.50
C ASN A 975 -37.42 16.84 -19.26
N GLU A 976 -37.36 18.00 -18.61
CA GLU A 976 -37.56 19.30 -19.29
C GLU A 976 -36.43 19.59 -20.29
N TYR A 977 -36.81 19.68 -21.57
CA TYR A 977 -35.87 20.04 -22.64
C TYR A 977 -35.60 21.54 -22.69
N ARG A 978 -34.31 21.90 -22.82
CA ARG A 978 -33.92 23.23 -23.28
C ARG A 978 -32.67 23.14 -24.14
N SER A 979 -32.74 23.75 -25.32
CA SER A 979 -31.62 23.73 -26.27
C SER A 979 -30.36 24.33 -25.66
N LYS A 980 -29.21 23.68 -25.87
CA LYS A 980 -27.88 24.09 -25.37
C LYS A 980 -27.81 24.29 -23.84
N SER A 981 -28.70 23.63 -23.07
CA SER A 981 -28.73 23.71 -21.61
C SER A 981 -28.08 22.49 -20.96
N LEU A 982 -27.34 22.71 -19.87
CA LEU A 982 -26.81 21.65 -18.99
C LEU A 982 -27.85 21.07 -18.01
N GLY A 983 -29.09 21.58 -18.03
CA GLY A 983 -30.16 21.13 -17.14
C GLY A 983 -29.95 21.58 -15.70
N ASN A 984 -30.34 20.73 -14.74
CA ASN A 984 -30.00 20.95 -13.33
C ASN A 984 -28.52 20.61 -13.11
N THR A 985 -27.83 21.48 -12.38
CA THR A 985 -26.38 21.39 -12.18
C THR A 985 -25.97 21.57 -10.71
N LEU A 986 -24.91 20.89 -10.32
CA LEU A 986 -24.29 21.01 -9.00
C LEU A 986 -22.79 21.30 -9.16
N MET A 987 -22.28 22.35 -8.52
CA MET A 987 -20.86 22.69 -8.52
C MET A 987 -20.25 22.55 -7.13
N ILE A 988 -19.12 21.86 -7.06
CA ILE A 988 -18.34 21.65 -5.84
C ILE A 988 -16.93 22.21 -6.04
N LYS A 989 -16.52 23.13 -5.17
CA LYS A 989 -15.15 23.63 -5.07
C LYS A 989 -14.36 22.79 -4.08
N SER A 990 -13.23 22.28 -4.51
CA SER A 990 -12.35 21.38 -3.77
C SER A 990 -10.90 21.86 -3.83
N LYS A 991 -10.05 21.30 -2.96
CA LYS A 991 -8.61 21.24 -3.17
C LYS A 991 -8.19 19.79 -3.37
N ASP A 992 -7.39 19.53 -4.39
CA ASP A 992 -6.87 18.20 -4.67
C ASP A 992 -5.77 17.77 -3.68
N LYS A 993 -5.22 16.57 -3.84
CA LYS A 993 -4.18 16.03 -2.95
C LYS A 993 -2.90 16.88 -2.91
N ASN A 994 -2.67 17.70 -3.93
CA ASN A 994 -1.53 18.62 -4.02
C ASN A 994 -1.89 20.05 -3.55
N GLY A 995 -3.12 20.26 -3.06
CA GLY A 995 -3.62 21.55 -2.62
C GLY A 995 -4.11 22.46 -3.75
N GLN A 996 -4.15 21.99 -5.00
CA GLN A 996 -4.64 22.75 -6.14
C GLN A 996 -6.16 22.91 -6.07
N THR A 997 -6.66 24.12 -6.29
CA THR A 997 -8.10 24.37 -6.33
C THR A 997 -8.71 23.77 -7.60
N VAL A 998 -9.76 22.97 -7.40
CA VAL A 998 -10.49 22.27 -8.47
C VAL A 998 -11.98 22.48 -8.28
N PHE A 999 -12.69 22.78 -9.36
CA PHE A 999 -14.14 22.88 -9.41
C PHE A 999 -14.69 21.71 -10.22
N ILE A 1000 -15.58 20.91 -9.63
CA ILE A 1000 -16.27 19.80 -10.29
C ILE A 1000 -17.73 20.19 -10.51
N LEU A 1001 -18.20 20.09 -11.76
CA LEU A 1001 -19.57 20.40 -12.17
C LEU A 1001 -20.27 19.12 -12.63
N TYR A 1002 -21.40 18.80 -12.01
CA TYR A 1002 -22.28 17.69 -12.40
C TYR A 1002 -23.51 18.26 -13.11
N CYS A 1003 -23.88 17.71 -14.27
CA CYS A 1003 -24.97 18.22 -15.11
C CYS A 1003 -26.04 17.16 -15.38
N HIS A 1004 -27.12 17.58 -16.03
CA HIS A 1004 -28.27 16.76 -16.44
C HIS A 1004 -28.98 16.07 -15.26
N LEU A 1005 -28.92 16.64 -14.07
CA LEU A 1005 -29.44 16.03 -12.85
C LEU A 1005 -30.98 16.07 -12.82
N ASP A 1006 -31.60 15.08 -12.18
CA ASP A 1006 -33.06 15.11 -11.93
C ASP A 1006 -33.37 15.76 -10.58
N LYS A 1007 -32.54 15.48 -9.57
CA LYS A 1007 -32.70 16.00 -8.21
C LYS A 1007 -31.34 16.30 -7.57
N ILE A 1008 -31.27 17.36 -6.77
CA ILE A 1008 -30.07 17.73 -6.00
C ILE A 1008 -30.42 17.65 -4.51
N TYR A 1009 -29.57 16.99 -3.72
CA TYR A 1009 -29.80 16.71 -2.29
C TYR A 1009 -29.07 17.68 -1.35
N VAL A 1010 -28.19 18.51 -1.89
CA VAL A 1010 -27.36 19.47 -1.16
C VAL A 1010 -27.65 20.90 -1.62
N LYS A 1011 -27.29 21.89 -0.81
CA LYS A 1011 -27.50 23.32 -1.11
C LYS A 1011 -26.16 24.08 -1.12
N LYS A 1012 -26.16 25.26 -1.72
CA LYS A 1012 -25.00 26.16 -1.73
C LYS A 1012 -24.53 26.44 -0.29
N GLY A 1013 -23.22 26.31 -0.06
CA GLY A 1013 -22.56 26.45 1.23
C GLY A 1013 -22.36 25.13 1.99
N ASP A 1014 -23.01 24.04 1.58
CA ASP A 1014 -22.81 22.74 2.24
C ASP A 1014 -21.38 22.23 2.01
N LYS A 1015 -20.77 21.71 3.08
CA LYS A 1015 -19.54 20.91 2.97
C LYS A 1015 -19.91 19.47 2.68
N VAL A 1016 -19.29 18.89 1.67
CA VAL A 1016 -19.57 17.55 1.18
C VAL A 1016 -18.31 16.71 1.16
N ARG A 1017 -18.44 15.43 1.49
CA ARG A 1017 -17.33 14.48 1.41
C ARG A 1017 -17.28 13.80 0.04
N HIS A 1018 -16.08 13.44 -0.43
CA HIS A 1018 -15.94 12.53 -1.56
C HIS A 1018 -16.69 11.22 -1.23
N GLY A 1019 -17.36 10.64 -2.21
CA GLY A 1019 -18.25 9.49 -2.03
C GLY A 1019 -19.59 9.81 -1.35
N GLN A 1020 -19.84 11.03 -0.86
CA GLN A 1020 -21.15 11.42 -0.34
C GLN A 1020 -22.17 11.52 -1.48
N LYS A 1021 -23.37 10.99 -1.27
CA LYS A 1021 -24.52 11.19 -2.16
C LYS A 1021 -24.92 12.66 -2.20
N VAL A 1022 -24.90 13.27 -3.38
CA VAL A 1022 -25.16 14.71 -3.56
C VAL A 1022 -26.27 15.02 -4.56
N ALA A 1023 -26.56 14.13 -5.50
CA ALA A 1023 -27.63 14.31 -6.48
C ALA A 1023 -28.18 12.98 -7.00
N LEU A 1024 -29.21 13.05 -7.85
CA LEU A 1024 -29.75 11.96 -8.66
C LEU A 1024 -29.50 12.31 -10.12
N SER A 1025 -28.93 11.37 -10.89
CA SER A 1025 -28.78 11.53 -12.34
C SER A 1025 -30.14 11.69 -13.00
N GLY A 1026 -30.17 12.28 -14.19
CA GLY A 1026 -31.44 12.65 -14.79
C GLY A 1026 -31.38 12.83 -16.30
N SER A 1027 -32.39 13.54 -16.79
CA SER A 1027 -32.64 13.79 -18.21
C SER A 1027 -32.98 15.27 -18.45
N THR A 1028 -32.38 16.19 -17.70
CA THR A 1028 -32.72 17.62 -17.81
C THR A 1028 -31.83 18.36 -18.80
N GLY A 1029 -32.38 19.41 -19.43
CA GLY A 1029 -31.64 20.23 -20.39
C GLY A 1029 -31.57 19.60 -21.78
N ASN A 1030 -30.41 19.61 -22.42
CA ASN A 1030 -30.24 18.99 -23.74
C ASN A 1030 -30.12 17.45 -23.69
N ALA A 1031 -30.02 16.85 -22.50
CA ALA A 1031 -30.00 15.40 -22.27
C ALA A 1031 -31.40 14.81 -21.97
N SER A 1032 -32.47 15.57 -22.23
CA SER A 1032 -33.84 15.04 -22.16
C SER A 1032 -34.08 13.95 -23.18
N SER A 1033 -35.21 13.26 -23.08
CA SER A 1033 -35.70 12.33 -24.08
C SER A 1033 -37.05 12.82 -24.61
N ASP A 1034 -37.27 12.62 -25.91
CA ASP A 1034 -38.55 12.91 -26.54
C ASP A 1034 -39.64 11.86 -26.26
N GLU A 1035 -39.26 10.74 -25.62
CA GLU A 1035 -40.17 9.66 -25.22
C GLU A 1035 -41.00 9.98 -23.97
N PHE A 1036 -40.64 11.01 -23.20
CA PHE A 1036 -41.23 11.30 -21.88
C PHE A 1036 -41.82 12.71 -21.78
N PRO A 1037 -42.74 12.95 -20.81
CA PRO A 1037 -43.30 14.28 -20.56
C PRO A 1037 -42.22 15.36 -20.35
N ASN A 1038 -42.53 16.60 -20.71
CA ASN A 1038 -41.60 17.76 -20.72
C ASN A 1038 -40.46 17.70 -21.75
N GLY A 1039 -40.33 16.60 -22.50
CA GLY A 1039 -39.44 16.48 -23.64
C GLY A 1039 -39.98 17.19 -24.88
N VAL A 1040 -39.14 17.36 -25.90
CA VAL A 1040 -39.52 17.93 -27.21
C VAL A 1040 -39.28 16.91 -28.29
N ARG A 1041 -40.30 16.61 -29.11
CA ARG A 1041 -40.25 15.63 -30.20
C ARG A 1041 -39.02 15.83 -31.10
N GLY A 1042 -38.23 14.77 -31.29
CA GLY A 1042 -37.02 14.79 -32.11
C GLY A 1042 -35.85 15.57 -31.51
N LYS A 1043 -35.88 15.90 -30.22
CA LYS A 1043 -34.81 16.57 -29.48
C LYS A 1043 -34.42 15.75 -28.25
N GLY A 1044 -33.16 15.93 -27.82
CA GLY A 1044 -32.61 15.21 -26.68
C GLY A 1044 -31.77 14.01 -27.10
N ILE A 1045 -31.63 13.05 -26.19
CA ILE A 1045 -30.87 11.80 -26.36
C ILE A 1045 -31.75 10.60 -26.02
N ASN A 1046 -31.40 9.44 -26.56
CA ASN A 1046 -32.11 8.21 -26.22
C ASN A 1046 -31.88 7.85 -24.74
N LYS A 1047 -32.93 7.41 -24.03
CA LYS A 1047 -32.85 7.08 -22.60
C LYS A 1047 -31.78 6.04 -22.23
N LYS A 1048 -31.42 5.14 -23.16
CA LYS A 1048 -30.34 4.16 -22.93
C LYS A 1048 -28.96 4.81 -22.78
N PHE A 1049 -28.84 6.07 -23.21
CA PHE A 1049 -27.63 6.88 -23.17
C PHE A 1049 -27.70 8.06 -22.20
N TRP A 1050 -28.76 8.12 -21.38
CA TRP A 1050 -28.77 9.05 -20.26
C TRP A 1050 -27.52 8.88 -19.41
N HIS A 1051 -26.98 10.02 -18.98
CA HIS A 1051 -25.68 10.11 -18.36
C HIS A 1051 -25.64 11.28 -17.38
N VAL A 1052 -24.65 11.25 -16.50
CA VAL A 1052 -24.18 12.45 -15.82
C VAL A 1052 -22.99 12.98 -16.59
N HIS A 1053 -23.10 14.22 -17.04
CA HIS A 1053 -21.99 14.94 -17.66
C HIS A 1053 -21.19 15.63 -16.56
N ILE A 1054 -19.90 15.32 -16.47
CA ILE A 1054 -19.00 15.83 -15.43
C ILE A 1054 -17.91 16.68 -16.06
N GLU A 1055 -17.79 17.93 -15.64
CA GLU A 1055 -16.71 18.82 -16.05
C GLU A 1055 -15.80 19.16 -14.86
N ALA A 1056 -14.53 19.48 -15.14
CA ALA A 1056 -13.57 19.96 -14.13
C ALA A 1056 -12.80 21.19 -14.62
N ALA A 1057 -12.48 22.11 -13.70
CA ALA A 1057 -11.69 23.31 -14.00
C ALA A 1057 -10.90 23.80 -12.78
N THR A 1058 -9.84 24.59 -13.00
CA THR A 1058 -9.06 25.25 -11.93
C THR A 1058 -9.63 26.61 -11.50
N LYS A 1059 -10.62 27.11 -12.23
CA LYS A 1059 -11.41 28.31 -11.91
C LYS A 1059 -12.90 28.00 -12.03
N GLY A 1060 -13.74 28.72 -11.31
CA GLY A 1060 -15.19 28.48 -11.31
C GLY A 1060 -15.97 29.18 -10.20
N ASP A 1061 -15.29 29.98 -9.36
CA ASP A 1061 -15.95 30.66 -8.23
C ASP A 1061 -17.02 31.63 -8.73
N GLY A 1062 -18.20 31.59 -8.11
CA GLY A 1062 -19.37 32.37 -8.51
C GLY A 1062 -20.06 31.94 -9.82
N ALA A 1063 -19.58 30.92 -10.53
CA ALA A 1063 -20.20 30.41 -11.76
C ALA A 1063 -21.08 29.18 -11.49
N ASN A 1064 -22.03 28.89 -12.39
CA ASN A 1064 -22.84 27.66 -12.39
C ASN A 1064 -22.59 26.77 -13.63
N ASN A 1065 -21.66 27.18 -14.49
CA ASN A 1065 -21.22 26.47 -15.68
C ASN A 1065 -19.79 26.93 -16.05
N PHE A 1066 -19.13 26.25 -16.98
CA PHE A 1066 -17.76 26.56 -17.41
C PHE A 1066 -17.67 27.07 -18.86
N LEU A 1067 -18.71 27.73 -19.39
CA LEU A 1067 -18.77 28.16 -20.80
C LEU A 1067 -17.57 29.02 -21.23
N ASN A 1068 -17.11 29.92 -20.36
CA ASN A 1068 -16.06 30.90 -20.66
C ASN A 1068 -14.67 30.53 -20.12
N LEU A 1069 -14.47 29.31 -19.64
CA LEU A 1069 -13.25 28.95 -18.90
C LEU A 1069 -12.09 28.47 -19.77
N GLY A 1070 -12.28 28.28 -21.08
CA GLY A 1070 -11.19 28.03 -22.04
C GLY A 1070 -10.09 27.08 -21.54
N SER A 1071 -8.87 27.61 -21.38
CA SER A 1071 -7.66 26.90 -20.92
C SER A 1071 -7.67 26.46 -19.45
N TYR A 1072 -8.61 26.92 -18.62
CA TYR A 1072 -8.72 26.51 -17.22
C TYR A 1072 -9.42 25.16 -17.02
N ARG A 1073 -10.00 24.60 -18.09
CA ARG A 1073 -10.63 23.26 -18.07
C ARG A 1073 -9.57 22.18 -17.96
N ILE A 1074 -9.86 21.18 -17.13
CA ILE A 1074 -8.99 20.03 -16.86
C ILE A 1074 -9.81 18.74 -16.96
N LYS A 1075 -9.15 17.57 -16.97
CA LYS A 1075 -9.85 16.29 -17.11
C LYS A 1075 -10.53 15.91 -15.81
N ALA A 1076 -11.87 15.81 -15.84
CA ALA A 1076 -12.63 15.29 -14.70
C ALA A 1076 -12.22 13.85 -14.32
N GLU A 1077 -11.79 13.06 -15.30
CA GLU A 1077 -11.24 11.71 -15.13
C GLU A 1077 -10.06 11.64 -14.16
N ASP A 1078 -9.26 12.71 -14.04
CA ASP A 1078 -8.12 12.73 -13.12
C ASP A 1078 -8.60 12.64 -11.66
N TYR A 1079 -9.82 13.10 -11.40
CA TYR A 1079 -10.50 13.13 -10.11
C TYR A 1079 -11.55 12.02 -9.93
N MET A 1080 -11.58 11.02 -10.81
CA MET A 1080 -12.37 9.80 -10.64
C MET A 1080 -11.51 8.69 -10.03
N LYS A 1081 -12.14 7.77 -9.28
CA LYS A 1081 -11.45 6.57 -8.78
C LYS A 1081 -11.16 5.59 -9.93
N THR A 1082 -12.16 5.35 -10.76
CA THR A 1082 -12.03 4.52 -11.96
C THR A 1082 -11.22 5.25 -13.03
N LYS A 1083 -10.20 4.58 -13.57
CA LYS A 1083 -9.40 5.06 -14.70
C LYS A 1083 -9.77 4.31 -15.97
N PHE A 1084 -9.62 4.95 -17.12
CA PHE A 1084 -10.02 4.40 -18.41
C PHE A 1084 -8.84 4.27 -19.36
N ASP A 1085 -8.81 3.19 -20.13
CA ASP A 1085 -7.80 2.93 -21.15
C ASP A 1085 -7.95 3.88 -22.36
N ASN A 1086 -7.09 3.71 -23.35
CA ASN A 1086 -7.13 4.50 -24.58
C ASN A 1086 -8.40 4.29 -25.42
N ASN A 1087 -9.20 3.25 -25.14
CA ASN A 1087 -10.46 2.96 -25.81
C ASN A 1087 -11.68 3.40 -24.98
N GLY A 1088 -11.46 4.01 -23.80
CA GLY A 1088 -12.52 4.42 -22.88
C GLY A 1088 -13.11 3.27 -22.06
N ASN A 1089 -12.43 2.12 -21.97
CA ASN A 1089 -12.84 1.02 -21.10
C ASN A 1089 -12.23 1.17 -19.70
N PRO A 1090 -12.97 0.82 -18.63
CA PRO A 1090 -12.43 0.81 -17.27
C PRO A 1090 -11.19 -0.09 -17.17
N ILE A 1091 -10.12 0.42 -16.56
CA ILE A 1091 -8.91 -0.33 -16.23
C ILE A 1091 -9.17 -1.05 -14.90
N LYS A 1092 -9.06 -2.38 -14.91
CA LYS A 1092 -9.30 -3.26 -13.74
C LYS A 1092 -8.10 -3.41 -12.84
#